data_AF-A0A812JWX3-F1
#
_entry.id   AF-A0A812JWX3-F1
#
_cell.length_a   1.000
_cell.length_b   1.000
_cell.length_c   1.000
_cell.angle_alpha   90.00
_cell.angle_beta   90.00
_cell.angle_gamma   90.00
#
_symmetry.space_group_name_H-M   'P 1'
#
loop_
_entity.id
_entity.type
_entity.pdbx_description
1 polymer ?
#
loop_
_entity_poly.entity_id
_entity_poly.type
_entity_poly.pdbx_seq_one_letter_code
_entity_poly.pdbx_strand_id
1 'polypeptide(L)'
;MTLAARLCRGHVFRRPMVLRQVTRGMALHWRHGGTPSGVGIGGNRAPHDLLSELGNIFAKEGITTLSSLSASWFAKADQNVSKGLDPEEFRETMASVGLKLSDPESESLFAHFDTDKSGIITYGEFAKGLQGEMPAFSASLAFMHQHTGHFPSNQERLRAARPTFDESETHEWLESLDAVVQNLGTTRARFLMHELMEEASRLGVHISQPVVTPMVNSIPTSAEPAYPGDRAMEDRLSNIIRWNAAVMVSDANRRGGGVGGHIGTFASICDVLEVGMNHFFRGKDYGNGRGDSVWMQGHAAPGAYSRAFVEGRLSIDQVMNFRREVAGNGVSSYPHPRLMPHFWENPTVSMGLGPLGAVYQARFFRYLHLRGLADTSKSRVWAFVGDGEMDEPESITAISVAGRERLNNMIFIVNCNYQRLDGPVRGNSKVMQEYEGTFRGAGFDVIKLIWGGKFNELIEQDHDGKLIEALEATVDGDCQRLHAKADGALIRKDIFEKHGLLDRVAHWSDAELLEAFQVPGGHDHSKIYAAFAQAEQNSEMGGRPTVILVKTLKGYSLQTFLGRNTVHQKKMMSDSDMKAYRDAMGIPLSDEQLGKADAENFVTLKEDSPEVKYLKERRQALGGYLPLRAPAKVSALVELPKHDVYDMFDTGSKGREISTTMCFAQILRKMMQAGEFGQRVTLMVTDESRTFGIDAFFPIFKIHAPFGQNYTPVDADQVMKYAESPSGQILQEGISEGGAIMTWIASATSYSSQHAPTLPFLIYYSMFGFQRVGDSIWQAADARARGFLIGATYGRTTLNGEGLQHQDGHSLLIAHTCPAVKGYDPAFGYEMAAIIENGVKEMWGEDKDVIYYVTAYNENMAMPEKPEGVDEGIVKGLYKFSDAKSADHKVRIIGSGAIMKQAMDAIDILAEYGVGVELWSATSYGELQREAIACQRLERLGGEAPTSWVEQCLGDGGVTVAVSDNMTAYPKLIAPWVGGDFIVLGADGFGRSDTRENLRRFFEVDKEHVTRLSLYQVLFAAVQ
;
A
#
# COMPACT_ATOMS: atom_id res chain seq x y z
N MET A 1 -29.91 28.50 -32.36
CA MET A 1 -30.38 29.61 -31.50
C MET A 1 -30.11 29.26 -30.04
N THR A 2 -29.92 30.27 -29.19
CA THR A 2 -29.24 30.13 -27.89
C THR A 2 -30.18 29.79 -26.72
N LEU A 3 -29.61 29.23 -25.67
CA LEU A 3 -30.29 28.75 -24.46
C LEU A 3 -30.71 29.88 -23.49
N ALA A 4 -31.73 29.58 -22.68
CA ALA A 4 -31.95 30.03 -21.29
C ALA A 4 -32.77 31.31 -20.93
N ALA A 5 -33.56 31.11 -19.85
CA ALA A 5 -33.86 32.02 -18.73
C ALA A 5 -35.09 32.96 -18.75
N ARG A 6 -36.17 32.51 -18.06
CA ARG A 6 -36.90 33.14 -16.91
C ARG A 6 -38.34 32.58 -16.83
N LEU A 7 -39.04 32.26 -15.73
CA LEU A 7 -38.87 32.07 -14.27
C LEU A 7 -40.10 32.66 -13.53
N CYS A 8 -40.58 31.92 -12.52
CA CYS A 8 -41.40 32.36 -11.35
C CYS A 8 -42.92 32.66 -11.47
N ARG A 9 -43.74 31.80 -10.83
CA ARG A 9 -44.92 32.01 -9.92
C ARG A 9 -45.83 30.75 -9.95
N GLY A 10 -46.34 30.15 -8.87
CA GLY A 10 -46.05 30.25 -7.42
C GLY A 10 -47.13 29.59 -6.51
N HIS A 11 -46.72 28.86 -5.45
CA HIS A 11 -47.52 28.39 -4.27
C HIS A 11 -48.66 27.34 -4.44
N VAL A 12 -49.16 26.60 -3.40
CA VAL A 12 -48.56 25.81 -2.28
C VAL A 12 -49.67 25.04 -1.48
N PHE A 13 -49.31 24.04 -0.64
CA PHE A 13 -50.13 23.18 0.29
C PHE A 13 -50.80 21.90 -0.31
N ARG A 14 -51.05 20.78 0.41
CA ARG A 14 -50.95 20.44 1.88
C ARG A 14 -50.50 18.97 2.16
N ARG A 15 -50.44 18.58 3.46
CA ARG A 15 -49.69 17.42 4.08
C ARG A 15 -50.17 15.96 3.84
N PRO A 16 -49.34 14.92 4.16
CA PRO A 16 -49.65 13.48 4.12
C PRO A 16 -49.83 12.79 5.51
N MET A 17 -50.30 11.52 5.52
CA MET A 17 -50.28 10.50 6.61
C MET A 17 -50.90 9.17 6.07
N VAL A 18 -50.74 7.93 6.58
CA VAL A 18 -50.06 7.26 7.73
C VAL A 18 -49.55 5.86 7.26
N LEU A 19 -48.71 5.13 8.02
CA LEU A 19 -48.38 3.70 7.81
C LEU A 19 -48.34 2.94 9.17
N ARG A 20 -48.64 1.62 9.22
CA ARG A 20 -48.65 0.79 10.45
C ARG A 20 -48.01 -0.60 10.25
N GLN A 21 -47.42 -1.14 11.32
CA GLN A 21 -46.90 -2.52 11.46
C GLN A 21 -47.86 -3.41 12.29
N VAL A 22 -47.73 -4.75 12.16
CA VAL A 22 -47.93 -5.75 13.24
C VAL A 22 -46.92 -6.90 13.03
N THR A 23 -46.52 -7.59 14.11
CA THR A 23 -45.45 -8.61 14.15
C THR A 23 -45.92 -10.03 14.49
N ARG A 24 -45.01 -11.01 14.32
CA ARG A 24 -44.93 -12.32 15.01
C ARG A 24 -43.43 -12.56 15.33
N GLY A 25 -43.01 -13.31 16.36
CA GLY A 25 -43.75 -13.97 17.44
C GLY A 25 -43.24 -15.40 17.72
N MET A 26 -42.45 -15.60 18.78
CA MET A 26 -42.09 -16.90 19.38
C MET A 26 -41.74 -16.72 20.88
N ALA A 27 -41.75 -17.80 21.66
CA ALA A 27 -41.62 -17.79 23.12
C ALA A 27 -40.82 -19.00 23.66
N LEU A 28 -40.44 -18.96 24.93
CA LEU A 28 -39.83 -20.06 25.69
C LEU A 28 -40.45 -20.18 27.10
N HIS A 29 -40.34 -21.35 27.72
CA HIS A 29 -40.97 -21.68 29.01
C HIS A 29 -40.00 -21.60 30.20
N TRP A 30 -40.55 -21.32 31.39
CA TRP A 30 -39.94 -21.70 32.66
C TRP A 30 -40.29 -23.17 33.02
N ARG A 31 -39.44 -23.84 33.81
CA ARG A 31 -39.69 -25.20 34.34
C ARG A 31 -39.98 -25.18 35.84
N HIS A 32 -40.71 -26.18 36.32
CA HIS A 32 -41.05 -26.39 37.75
C HIS A 32 -40.19 -27.48 38.41
N GLY A 33 -40.07 -27.38 39.74
CA GLY A 33 -39.54 -28.40 40.66
C GLY A 33 -38.52 -27.80 41.64
N GLY A 34 -38.60 -28.01 42.96
CA GLY A 34 -39.61 -28.69 43.78
C GLY A 34 -39.34 -28.46 45.28
N THR A 35 -40.35 -28.63 46.13
CA THR A 35 -40.32 -28.37 47.60
C THR A 35 -40.40 -29.71 48.39
N PRO A 36 -40.53 -29.77 49.74
CA PRO A 36 -40.43 -28.75 50.81
C PRO A 36 -39.61 -29.17 52.06
N SER A 37 -39.40 -28.23 52.99
CA SER A 37 -39.40 -28.48 54.45
C SER A 37 -39.86 -27.21 55.18
N GLY A 38 -40.56 -27.26 56.32
CA GLY A 38 -41.04 -26.02 56.94
C GLY A 38 -41.66 -26.11 58.34
N VAL A 39 -41.63 -24.95 59.02
CA VAL A 39 -42.29 -24.57 60.30
C VAL A 39 -42.45 -23.03 60.26
N GLY A 40 -43.53 -22.39 60.74
CA GLY A 40 -44.81 -22.93 61.19
C GLY A 40 -45.61 -21.95 62.07
N ILE A 41 -46.62 -21.28 61.49
CA ILE A 41 -47.63 -20.40 62.12
C ILE A 41 -47.11 -19.04 62.65
N GLY A 42 -47.75 -17.95 62.20
CA GLY A 42 -47.91 -16.73 63.01
C GLY A 42 -47.02 -15.51 62.75
N GLY A 43 -46.33 -15.42 61.60
CA GLY A 43 -45.55 -14.23 61.20
C GLY A 43 -46.12 -13.53 59.96
N ASN A 44 -45.97 -12.20 59.90
CA ASN A 44 -46.18 -11.41 58.67
C ASN A 44 -45.11 -11.78 57.62
N ARG A 45 -45.50 -11.87 56.34
CA ARG A 45 -44.59 -12.14 55.21
C ARG A 45 -43.65 -10.96 54.98
N ALA A 46 -42.41 -11.23 54.55
CA ALA A 46 -41.46 -10.18 54.19
C ALA A 46 -41.83 -9.54 52.84
N PRO A 47 -41.46 -8.27 52.58
CA PRO A 47 -41.79 -7.60 51.31
C PRO A 47 -41.35 -8.37 50.06
N HIS A 48 -40.18 -9.03 50.08
CA HIS A 48 -39.72 -9.87 48.97
C HIS A 48 -40.65 -11.06 48.67
N ASP A 49 -41.18 -11.71 49.70
CA ASP A 49 -42.10 -12.84 49.55
C ASP A 49 -43.46 -12.37 49.03
N LEU A 50 -43.94 -11.21 49.51
CA LEU A 50 -45.14 -10.54 49.03
C LEU A 50 -45.02 -10.10 47.57
N LEU A 51 -43.87 -9.57 47.15
CA LEU A 51 -43.57 -9.23 45.76
C LEU A 51 -43.53 -10.47 44.87
N SER A 52 -42.98 -11.59 45.37
CA SER A 52 -43.02 -12.88 44.67
C SER A 52 -44.45 -13.39 44.51
N GLU A 53 -45.28 -13.29 45.55
CA GLU A 53 -46.71 -13.66 45.51
C GLU A 53 -47.49 -12.76 44.52
N LEU A 54 -47.25 -11.45 44.54
CA LEU A 54 -47.82 -10.46 43.61
C LEU A 54 -47.42 -10.72 42.15
N GLY A 55 -46.15 -11.04 41.90
CA GLY A 55 -45.66 -11.44 40.57
C GLY A 55 -46.32 -12.72 40.05
N ASN A 56 -46.53 -13.71 40.93
CA ASN A 56 -47.26 -14.94 40.61
C ASN A 56 -48.77 -14.72 40.37
N ILE A 57 -49.36 -13.68 40.97
CA ILE A 57 -50.73 -13.23 40.70
C ILE A 57 -50.80 -12.58 39.31
N PHE A 58 -49.97 -11.56 39.04
CA PHE A 58 -49.94 -10.88 37.75
C PHE A 58 -49.66 -11.82 36.58
N ALA A 59 -48.75 -12.79 36.74
CA ALA A 59 -48.48 -13.81 35.74
C ALA A 59 -49.71 -14.69 35.41
N LYS A 60 -50.59 -14.97 36.38
CA LYS A 60 -51.84 -15.72 36.17
C LYS A 60 -52.91 -14.90 35.46
N GLU A 61 -52.93 -13.58 35.64
CA GLU A 61 -53.79 -12.66 34.88
C GLU A 61 -53.23 -12.33 33.48
N GLY A 62 -52.10 -12.93 33.10
CA GLY A 62 -51.45 -12.75 31.80
C GLY A 62 -50.51 -11.55 31.71
N ILE A 63 -50.37 -10.77 32.79
CA ILE A 63 -49.44 -9.65 32.91
C ILE A 63 -48.03 -10.23 33.10
N THR A 64 -47.31 -10.37 31.99
CA THR A 64 -46.01 -11.07 31.91
C THR A 64 -44.84 -10.13 31.59
N THR A 65 -45.12 -8.83 31.40
CA THR A 65 -44.14 -7.76 31.22
C THR A 65 -44.65 -6.47 31.86
N LEU A 66 -43.75 -5.59 32.31
CA LEU A 66 -44.14 -4.26 32.83
C LEU A 66 -44.81 -3.37 31.75
N SER A 67 -44.54 -3.62 30.47
CA SER A 67 -45.26 -2.99 29.36
C SER A 67 -46.70 -3.49 29.17
N SER A 68 -47.06 -4.63 29.76
CA SER A 68 -48.47 -5.09 29.86
C SER A 68 -49.19 -4.56 31.10
N LEU A 69 -48.46 -4.06 32.10
CA LEU A 69 -48.99 -3.38 33.29
C LEU A 69 -49.33 -1.92 32.94
N SER A 70 -50.37 -1.74 32.12
CA SER A 70 -50.73 -0.44 31.53
C SER A 70 -51.01 0.65 32.58
N ALA A 71 -50.69 1.91 32.26
CA ALA A 71 -51.04 3.05 33.11
C ALA A 71 -52.56 3.19 33.39
N SER A 72 -53.43 2.58 32.58
CA SER A 72 -54.88 2.48 32.83
C SER A 72 -55.31 1.33 33.75
N TRP A 73 -54.36 0.57 34.32
CA TRP A 73 -54.57 -0.21 35.55
C TRP A 73 -54.30 0.68 36.77
N PHE A 74 -53.16 1.39 36.78
CA PHE A 74 -52.79 2.29 37.88
C PHE A 74 -53.80 3.43 38.06
N ALA A 75 -54.26 4.05 36.96
CA ALA A 75 -55.34 5.05 36.96
C ALA A 75 -56.76 4.47 37.17
N LYS A 76 -56.88 3.25 37.71
CA LYS A 76 -58.10 2.68 38.31
C LYS A 76 -57.90 2.34 39.80
N ALA A 77 -56.66 2.10 40.20
CA ALA A 77 -56.24 1.94 41.59
C ALA A 77 -56.25 3.29 42.33
N ASP A 78 -55.82 4.34 41.62
CA ASP A 78 -55.96 5.76 41.97
C ASP A 78 -57.45 6.16 41.79
N GLN A 79 -58.27 5.90 42.81
CA GLN A 79 -59.71 6.12 42.81
C GLN A 79 -60.05 7.61 43.00
N ASN A 80 -59.21 8.34 43.76
CA ASN A 80 -59.34 9.77 44.01
C ASN A 80 -58.77 10.65 42.87
N VAL A 81 -58.01 10.07 41.93
CA VAL A 81 -57.37 10.71 40.75
C VAL A 81 -56.28 11.72 41.14
N SER A 82 -55.55 11.44 42.23
CA SER A 82 -54.38 12.19 42.70
C SER A 82 -53.14 12.01 41.83
N LYS A 83 -53.09 10.94 41.01
CA LYS A 83 -51.94 10.43 40.23
C LYS A 83 -50.91 9.65 41.03
N GLY A 84 -51.28 9.17 42.22
CA GLY A 84 -50.55 8.20 43.01
C GLY A 84 -51.53 7.30 43.77
N LEU A 85 -51.01 6.41 44.63
CA LEU A 85 -51.81 5.58 45.53
C LEU A 85 -51.50 5.95 46.98
N ASP A 86 -52.51 6.33 47.74
CA ASP A 86 -52.38 6.43 49.20
C ASP A 86 -52.38 5.02 49.86
N PRO A 87 -52.06 4.89 51.17
CA PRO A 87 -51.96 3.59 51.83
C PRO A 87 -53.26 2.79 51.88
N GLU A 88 -54.43 3.44 51.78
CA GLU A 88 -55.74 2.80 51.76
C GLU A 88 -56.06 2.32 50.33
N GLU A 89 -55.87 3.19 49.32
CA GLU A 89 -56.03 2.84 47.90
C GLU A 89 -55.09 1.72 47.47
N PHE A 90 -53.84 1.73 47.93
CA PHE A 90 -52.87 0.66 47.69
C PHE A 90 -53.34 -0.67 48.32
N ARG A 91 -53.83 -0.64 49.58
CA ARG A 91 -54.33 -1.81 50.30
C ARG A 91 -55.56 -2.42 49.61
N GLU A 92 -56.53 -1.60 49.25
CA GLU A 92 -57.70 -2.03 48.47
C GLU A 92 -57.29 -2.60 47.11
N THR A 93 -56.34 -1.97 46.42
CA THR A 93 -55.84 -2.41 45.12
C THR A 93 -55.14 -3.78 45.21
N MET A 94 -54.25 -4.00 46.19
CA MET A 94 -53.60 -5.30 46.41
C MET A 94 -54.64 -6.38 46.73
N ALA A 95 -55.63 -6.07 47.58
CA ALA A 95 -56.74 -6.97 47.88
C ALA A 95 -57.61 -7.28 46.65
N SER A 96 -57.81 -6.31 45.74
CA SER A 96 -58.62 -6.46 44.53
C SER A 96 -58.01 -7.44 43.51
N VAL A 97 -56.67 -7.51 43.41
CA VAL A 97 -55.96 -8.52 42.61
C VAL A 97 -55.75 -9.83 43.38
N GLY A 98 -56.30 -9.96 44.59
CA GLY A 98 -56.30 -11.17 45.39
C GLY A 98 -55.15 -11.30 46.40
N LEU A 99 -54.20 -10.35 46.44
CA LEU A 99 -53.15 -10.31 47.46
C LEU A 99 -53.70 -9.70 48.75
N LYS A 100 -54.24 -10.55 49.62
CA LYS A 100 -54.69 -10.14 50.96
C LYS A 100 -53.50 -9.93 51.88
N LEU A 101 -53.39 -8.75 52.48
CA LEU A 101 -52.35 -8.33 53.41
C LEU A 101 -52.95 -8.09 54.80
N SER A 102 -52.18 -8.34 55.86
CA SER A 102 -52.44 -7.76 57.19
C SER A 102 -52.03 -6.27 57.21
N ASP A 103 -52.47 -5.49 58.20
CA ASP A 103 -52.12 -4.06 58.27
C ASP A 103 -50.59 -3.82 58.27
N PRO A 104 -49.76 -4.57 59.04
CA PRO A 104 -48.31 -4.39 58.99
C PRO A 104 -47.65 -4.94 57.71
N GLU A 105 -48.23 -5.95 57.06
CA GLU A 105 -47.78 -6.38 55.71
C GLU A 105 -48.07 -5.28 54.68
N SER A 106 -49.24 -4.64 54.79
CA SER A 106 -49.67 -3.52 53.94
C SER A 106 -48.75 -2.32 54.10
N GLU A 107 -48.44 -1.92 55.34
CA GLU A 107 -47.50 -0.83 55.65
C GLU A 107 -46.08 -1.17 55.17
N SER A 108 -45.59 -2.39 55.45
CA SER A 108 -44.23 -2.80 55.07
C SER A 108 -44.04 -2.99 53.57
N LEU A 109 -45.09 -3.34 52.82
CA LEU A 109 -45.05 -3.41 51.36
C LEU A 109 -45.24 -2.02 50.73
N PHE A 110 -46.11 -1.17 51.29
CA PHE A 110 -46.25 0.21 50.85
C PHE A 110 -44.93 0.96 50.98
N ALA A 111 -44.26 0.87 52.13
CA ALA A 111 -42.95 1.48 52.39
C ALA A 111 -41.77 0.85 51.60
N HIS A 112 -42.00 -0.24 50.85
CA HIS A 112 -41.04 -0.73 49.86
C HIS A 112 -41.21 -0.05 48.49
N PHE A 113 -42.44 0.35 48.15
CA PHE A 113 -42.75 1.07 46.92
C PHE A 113 -42.62 2.59 47.06
N ASP A 114 -43.01 3.18 48.19
CA ASP A 114 -42.86 4.60 48.50
C ASP A 114 -41.37 4.91 48.81
N THR A 115 -40.58 5.10 47.75
CA THR A 115 -39.12 5.19 47.87
C THR A 115 -38.64 6.57 48.30
N ASP A 116 -39.41 7.63 48.04
CA ASP A 116 -39.12 8.98 48.53
C ASP A 116 -39.76 9.31 49.90
N LYS A 117 -40.67 8.45 50.39
CA LYS A 117 -41.39 8.57 51.66
C LYS A 117 -42.36 9.76 51.69
N SER A 118 -42.93 10.10 50.53
CA SER A 118 -43.98 11.11 50.40
C SER A 118 -45.33 10.66 50.98
N GLY A 119 -45.51 9.37 51.24
CA GLY A 119 -46.77 8.78 51.71
C GLY A 119 -47.77 8.48 50.59
N ILE A 120 -47.37 8.62 49.32
CA ILE A 120 -48.19 8.33 48.14
C ILE A 120 -47.31 7.68 47.07
N ILE A 121 -47.56 6.41 46.73
CA ILE A 121 -46.77 5.70 45.70
C ILE A 121 -47.09 6.27 44.32
N THR A 122 -46.10 6.74 43.58
CA THR A 122 -46.28 7.13 42.17
C THR A 122 -46.21 5.94 41.21
N TYR A 123 -46.76 6.04 39.99
CA TYR A 123 -46.64 4.98 38.98
C TYR A 123 -45.18 4.61 38.65
N GLY A 124 -44.29 5.61 38.66
CA GLY A 124 -42.86 5.39 38.40
C GLY A 124 -42.20 4.56 39.49
N GLU A 125 -42.60 4.77 40.75
CA GLU A 125 -42.10 4.02 41.89
C GLU A 125 -42.72 2.62 42.00
N PHE A 126 -44.02 2.49 41.74
CA PHE A 126 -44.67 1.17 41.64
C PHE A 126 -44.01 0.30 40.57
N ALA A 127 -43.73 0.86 39.40
CA ALA A 127 -43.01 0.17 38.34
C ALA A 127 -41.55 -0.17 38.73
N LYS A 128 -40.88 0.71 39.48
CA LYS A 128 -39.48 0.54 39.94
C LYS A 128 -39.35 -0.52 41.05
N GLY A 129 -40.26 -0.53 42.04
CA GLY A 129 -40.31 -1.57 43.07
C GLY A 129 -40.62 -2.95 42.50
N LEU A 130 -41.39 -3.03 41.40
CA LEU A 130 -41.58 -4.27 40.63
C LEU A 130 -40.37 -4.66 39.76
N GLN A 131 -39.36 -3.80 39.60
CA GLN A 131 -38.14 -4.08 38.82
C GLN A 131 -36.94 -4.50 39.67
N GLY A 132 -36.86 -4.05 40.92
CA GLY A 132 -35.65 -4.17 41.73
C GLY A 132 -34.55 -3.18 41.32
N GLU A 133 -33.39 -3.26 41.97
CA GLU A 133 -32.32 -2.27 41.77
C GLU A 133 -31.52 -2.49 40.48
N MET A 134 -31.39 -1.42 39.68
CA MET A 134 -30.34 -1.27 38.66
C MET A 134 -29.63 0.08 38.83
N PRO A 135 -28.29 0.13 38.92
CA PRO A 135 -27.54 1.37 39.11
C PRO A 135 -27.68 2.38 37.97
N ALA A 136 -27.82 3.66 38.33
CA ALA A 136 -28.10 4.77 37.41
C ALA A 136 -26.86 5.31 36.66
N PHE A 137 -26.10 4.45 35.98
CA PHE A 137 -24.95 4.87 35.14
C PHE A 137 -25.27 4.97 33.64
N SER A 138 -26.32 4.28 33.16
CA SER A 138 -26.60 4.13 31.72
C SER A 138 -27.19 5.38 31.03
N ALA A 139 -27.72 6.35 31.78
CA ALA A 139 -28.43 7.51 31.21
C ALA A 139 -27.49 8.46 30.43
N SER A 140 -26.24 8.61 30.87
CA SER A 140 -25.24 9.49 30.24
C SER A 140 -24.73 8.98 28.89
N LEU A 141 -24.73 7.65 28.69
CA LEU A 141 -24.23 6.99 27.48
C LEU A 141 -25.16 7.16 26.27
N ALA A 142 -26.48 7.28 26.51
CA ALA A 142 -27.48 7.37 25.44
C ALA A 142 -27.33 8.62 24.54
N PHE A 143 -26.74 9.71 25.05
CA PHE A 143 -26.55 10.94 24.27
C PHE A 143 -25.38 10.85 23.28
N MET A 144 -24.29 10.16 23.64
CA MET A 144 -23.10 10.03 22.78
C MET A 144 -23.25 8.96 21.69
N HIS A 145 -24.05 7.91 21.94
CA HIS A 145 -24.15 6.74 21.05
C HIS A 145 -24.79 7.03 19.67
N GLN A 146 -25.34 8.23 19.42
CA GLN A 146 -25.89 8.60 18.10
C GLN A 146 -24.85 9.17 17.11
N HIS A 147 -23.62 9.51 17.54
CA HIS A 147 -22.66 10.25 16.70
C HIS A 147 -21.29 9.59 16.52
N THR A 148 -21.01 8.44 17.12
CA THR A 148 -19.77 7.66 16.91
C THR A 148 -20.08 6.23 16.47
N GLY A 149 -19.87 5.94 15.19
CA GLY A 149 -20.33 4.71 14.54
C GLY A 149 -19.50 3.46 14.85
N HIS A 150 -19.66 2.88 16.05
CA HIS A 150 -19.29 1.49 16.30
C HIS A 150 -20.53 0.58 16.18
N PHE A 151 -20.44 -0.47 15.37
CA PHE A 151 -21.42 -1.56 15.41
C PHE A 151 -21.29 -2.31 16.75
N PRO A 152 -22.40 -2.58 17.47
CA PRO A 152 -22.32 -3.36 18.70
C PRO A 152 -21.86 -4.78 18.38
N SER A 153 -20.85 -5.26 19.12
CA SER A 153 -20.38 -6.64 18.99
C SER A 153 -21.48 -7.63 19.40
N ASN A 154 -21.45 -8.86 18.86
CA ASN A 154 -22.46 -9.90 19.12
C ASN A 154 -22.46 -10.45 20.57
N GLN A 155 -21.86 -9.77 21.55
CA GLN A 155 -21.61 -10.29 22.90
C GLN A 155 -22.88 -10.78 23.63
N GLU A 156 -24.02 -10.09 23.54
CA GLU A 156 -25.26 -10.56 24.18
C GLU A 156 -25.78 -11.87 23.56
N ARG A 157 -25.72 -12.00 22.23
CA ARG A 157 -26.09 -13.24 21.52
C ARG A 157 -25.09 -14.36 21.77
N LEU A 158 -23.82 -14.03 21.97
CA LEU A 158 -22.77 -14.98 22.34
C LEU A 158 -22.91 -15.47 23.78
N ARG A 159 -23.34 -14.63 24.74
CA ARG A 159 -23.61 -15.06 26.13
C ARG A 159 -24.66 -16.16 26.19
N ALA A 160 -25.75 -16.04 25.41
CA ALA A 160 -26.79 -17.06 25.29
C ALA A 160 -26.38 -18.34 24.53
N ALA A 161 -25.13 -18.43 24.06
CA ALA A 161 -24.62 -19.53 23.24
C ALA A 161 -23.25 -20.08 23.71
N ARG A 162 -22.83 -19.76 24.94
CA ARG A 162 -21.62 -20.35 25.55
C ARG A 162 -21.90 -21.79 26.01
N PRO A 163 -20.92 -22.71 25.91
CA PRO A 163 -20.90 -23.91 26.75
C PRO A 163 -20.91 -23.52 28.23
N THR A 164 -21.53 -24.34 29.06
CA THR A 164 -21.48 -24.23 30.52
C THR A 164 -20.12 -24.70 31.02
N PHE A 165 -19.15 -23.79 31.02
CA PHE A 165 -17.93 -23.90 31.83
C PHE A 165 -18.22 -23.57 33.30
N ASP A 166 -17.24 -23.71 34.19
CA ASP A 166 -17.44 -23.45 35.62
C ASP A 166 -17.72 -21.96 35.87
N GLU A 167 -18.93 -21.66 36.37
CA GLU A 167 -19.36 -20.29 36.66
C GLU A 167 -18.66 -19.72 37.90
N SER A 168 -18.21 -20.57 38.84
CA SER A 168 -17.47 -20.15 40.03
C SER A 168 -16.00 -19.84 39.70
N GLU A 169 -15.32 -20.69 38.92
CA GLU A 169 -13.98 -20.37 38.39
C GLU A 169 -14.03 -19.07 37.56
N THR A 170 -15.03 -18.94 36.68
CA THR A 170 -15.25 -17.71 35.89
C THR A 170 -15.48 -16.49 36.78
N HIS A 171 -16.09 -16.65 37.96
CA HIS A 171 -16.26 -15.56 38.92
C HIS A 171 -14.95 -15.22 39.64
N GLU A 172 -14.18 -16.21 40.11
CA GLU A 172 -12.88 -16.00 40.77
C GLU A 172 -11.89 -15.25 39.85
N TRP A 173 -11.87 -15.52 38.55
CA TRP A 173 -11.07 -14.75 37.57
C TRP A 173 -11.55 -13.29 37.40
N LEU A 174 -12.86 -13.03 37.51
CA LEU A 174 -13.43 -11.68 37.44
C LEU A 174 -13.22 -10.91 38.75
N GLU A 175 -13.44 -11.54 39.91
CA GLU A 175 -13.12 -10.98 41.23
C GLU A 175 -11.62 -10.67 41.35
N SER A 176 -10.75 -11.53 40.79
CA SER A 176 -9.30 -11.27 40.72
C SER A 176 -8.98 -10.02 39.89
N LEU A 177 -9.67 -9.82 38.76
CA LEU A 177 -9.50 -8.63 37.93
C LEU A 177 -10.03 -7.37 38.64
N ASP A 178 -11.22 -7.43 39.23
CA ASP A 178 -11.80 -6.33 39.99
C ASP A 178 -10.98 -5.98 41.24
N ALA A 179 -10.42 -6.97 41.94
CA ALA A 179 -9.51 -6.75 43.05
C ALA A 179 -8.22 -6.04 42.60
N VAL A 180 -7.68 -6.37 41.42
CA VAL A 180 -6.55 -5.63 40.83
C VAL A 180 -6.97 -4.20 40.46
N VAL A 181 -8.14 -3.98 39.86
CA VAL A 181 -8.65 -2.63 39.56
C VAL A 181 -8.79 -1.79 40.83
N GLN A 182 -9.35 -2.36 41.90
CA GLN A 182 -9.60 -1.67 43.18
C GLN A 182 -8.32 -1.36 43.96
N ASN A 183 -7.34 -2.27 43.98
CA ASN A 183 -6.14 -2.13 44.82
C ASN A 183 -4.92 -1.58 44.06
N LEU A 184 -4.83 -1.82 42.75
CA LEU A 184 -3.65 -1.49 41.91
C LEU A 184 -4.00 -0.64 40.67
N GLY A 185 -5.28 -0.34 40.45
CA GLY A 185 -5.74 0.59 39.41
C GLY A 185 -5.98 -0.05 38.03
N THR A 186 -6.70 0.70 37.18
CA THR A 186 -7.12 0.26 35.85
C THR A 186 -5.97 -0.06 34.91
N THR A 187 -4.82 0.63 35.00
CA THR A 187 -3.68 0.31 34.14
C THR A 187 -2.92 -0.95 34.59
N ARG A 188 -2.85 -1.28 35.89
CA ARG A 188 -2.30 -2.58 36.29
C ARG A 188 -3.21 -3.74 35.87
N ALA A 189 -4.54 -3.57 35.96
CA ALA A 189 -5.50 -4.52 35.43
C ALA A 189 -5.37 -4.70 33.91
N ARG A 190 -5.29 -3.60 33.15
CA ARG A 190 -5.02 -3.60 31.71
C ARG A 190 -3.72 -4.34 31.37
N PHE A 191 -2.64 -4.08 32.10
CA PHE A 191 -1.35 -4.75 31.93
C PHE A 191 -1.48 -6.27 32.12
N LEU A 192 -2.08 -6.73 33.23
CA LEU A 192 -2.26 -8.17 33.47
C LEU A 192 -3.14 -8.85 32.41
N MET A 193 -4.15 -8.14 31.88
CA MET A 193 -4.93 -8.65 30.74
C MET A 193 -4.09 -8.78 29.47
N HIS A 194 -3.15 -7.86 29.19
CA HIS A 194 -2.21 -8.00 28.07
C HIS A 194 -1.28 -9.21 28.27
N GLU A 195 -0.65 -9.35 29.44
CA GLU A 195 0.23 -10.50 29.76
C GLU A 195 -0.51 -11.84 29.64
N LEU A 196 -1.73 -11.93 30.19
CA LEU A 196 -2.56 -13.14 30.12
C LEU A 196 -2.96 -13.47 28.68
N MET A 197 -3.19 -12.46 27.82
CA MET A 197 -3.47 -12.65 26.40
C MET A 197 -2.23 -13.03 25.58
N GLU A 198 -1.02 -12.63 26.00
CA GLU A 198 0.22 -13.09 25.38
C GLU A 198 0.53 -14.54 25.78
N GLU A 199 0.48 -14.86 27.08
CA GLU A 199 0.72 -16.23 27.56
C GLU A 199 -0.35 -17.20 27.01
N ALA A 200 -1.62 -16.79 26.95
CA ALA A 200 -2.65 -17.52 26.22
C ALA A 200 -2.24 -17.80 24.75
N SER A 201 -1.68 -16.80 24.07
CA SER A 201 -1.20 -16.98 22.69
C SER A 201 0.03 -17.91 22.60
N ARG A 202 0.94 -17.91 23.59
CA ARG A 202 2.07 -18.87 23.67
C ARG A 202 1.58 -20.30 23.91
N LEU A 203 0.54 -20.46 24.73
CA LEU A 203 -0.14 -21.72 25.02
C LEU A 203 -1.11 -22.18 23.90
N GLY A 204 -1.22 -21.44 22.79
CA GLY A 204 -2.08 -21.77 21.64
C GLY A 204 -3.57 -21.44 21.81
N VAL A 205 -3.95 -20.75 22.89
CA VAL A 205 -5.32 -20.31 23.17
C VAL A 205 -5.65 -19.06 22.35
N HIS A 206 -6.40 -19.24 21.25
CA HIS A 206 -6.69 -18.19 20.28
C HIS A 206 -7.75 -17.18 20.77
N ILE A 207 -7.29 -16.13 21.44
CA ILE A 207 -8.09 -14.94 21.78
C ILE A 207 -7.67 -13.78 20.85
N SER A 208 -8.64 -12.98 20.38
CA SER A 208 -8.34 -11.76 19.61
C SER A 208 -7.57 -10.77 20.47
N GLN A 209 -6.28 -10.56 20.18
CA GLN A 209 -5.46 -9.59 20.91
C GLN A 209 -5.99 -8.16 20.79
N PRO A 210 -5.68 -7.28 21.76
CA PRO A 210 -6.02 -5.86 21.67
C PRO A 210 -5.39 -5.21 20.44
N VAL A 211 -6.15 -4.29 19.83
CA VAL A 211 -5.75 -3.57 18.61
C VAL A 211 -4.56 -2.64 18.88
N VAL A 212 -4.40 -2.15 20.11
CA VAL A 212 -3.23 -1.39 20.56
C VAL A 212 -2.78 -1.90 21.93
N THR A 213 -1.49 -1.74 22.23
CA THR A 213 -0.89 -2.07 23.53
C THR A 213 -0.29 -0.80 24.17
N PRO A 214 0.14 -0.81 25.44
CA PRO A 214 0.58 0.42 26.11
C PRO A 214 1.82 1.07 25.47
N MET A 215 2.09 2.34 25.80
CA MET A 215 3.23 3.10 25.25
C MET A 215 4.59 2.74 25.89
N VAL A 216 4.91 1.45 25.89
CA VAL A 216 6.20 0.86 26.29
C VAL A 216 6.83 0.10 25.12
N ASN A 217 8.07 -0.36 25.28
CA ASN A 217 8.71 -1.24 24.30
C ASN A 217 7.98 -2.60 24.25
N SER A 218 7.85 -3.21 23.07
CA SER A 218 7.25 -4.55 22.95
C SER A 218 8.16 -5.68 23.47
N ILE A 219 9.44 -5.40 23.69
CA ILE A 219 10.39 -6.33 24.30
C ILE A 219 10.76 -5.75 25.68
N PRO A 220 10.50 -6.46 26.80
CA PRO A 220 10.92 -6.03 28.13
C PRO A 220 12.41 -6.32 28.35
N THR A 221 13.08 -5.54 29.20
CA THR A 221 14.52 -5.65 29.50
C THR A 221 14.96 -7.07 29.89
N SER A 222 14.09 -7.82 30.57
CA SER A 222 14.33 -9.21 30.98
C SER A 222 14.39 -10.22 29.81
N ALA A 223 13.93 -9.83 28.62
CA ALA A 223 13.97 -10.63 27.40
C ALA A 223 14.99 -10.09 26.36
N GLU A 224 15.74 -9.03 26.67
CA GLU A 224 16.67 -8.43 25.71
C GLU A 224 17.96 -9.27 25.60
N PRO A 225 18.34 -9.71 24.38
CA PRO A 225 19.57 -10.45 24.17
C PRO A 225 20.80 -9.56 24.38
N ALA A 226 21.91 -10.17 24.81
CA ALA A 226 23.19 -9.46 24.90
C ALA A 226 23.64 -8.95 23.53
N TYR A 227 24.07 -7.69 23.46
CA TYR A 227 24.54 -7.06 22.22
C TYR A 227 25.84 -7.72 21.73
N PRO A 228 25.95 -8.15 20.45
CA PRO A 228 27.07 -8.95 19.98
C PRO A 228 28.26 -8.12 19.44
N GLY A 229 28.09 -6.81 19.24
CA GLY A 229 29.11 -5.91 18.69
C GLY A 229 29.90 -5.12 19.74
N ASP A 230 31.02 -4.54 19.31
CA ASP A 230 31.71 -3.52 20.09
C ASP A 230 30.96 -2.18 19.96
N ARG A 231 30.16 -1.84 20.96
CA ARG A 231 29.37 -0.60 20.99
C ARG A 231 30.24 0.65 20.88
N ALA A 232 31.43 0.70 21.50
CA ALA A 232 32.29 1.87 21.42
C ALA A 232 32.90 2.06 20.02
N MET A 233 33.14 0.96 19.30
CA MET A 233 33.53 0.99 17.89
C MET A 233 32.36 1.42 16.99
N GLU A 234 31.17 0.86 17.21
CA GLU A 234 29.98 1.11 16.39
C GLU A 234 29.37 2.50 16.59
N ASP A 235 29.39 3.05 17.81
CA ASP A 235 29.05 4.45 18.11
C ASP A 235 29.96 5.41 17.35
N ARG A 236 31.27 5.14 17.38
CA ARG A 236 32.28 5.99 16.71
C ARG A 236 32.17 5.92 15.20
N LEU A 237 31.95 4.73 14.62
CA LEU A 237 31.63 4.57 13.20
C LEU A 237 30.34 5.30 12.82
N SER A 238 29.27 5.14 13.61
CA SER A 238 27.99 5.82 13.40
C SER A 238 28.15 7.34 13.39
N ASN A 239 28.92 7.91 14.33
CA ASN A 239 29.23 9.34 14.38
C ASN A 239 30.01 9.82 13.15
N ILE A 240 31.03 9.08 12.71
CA ILE A 240 31.79 9.40 11.49
C ILE A 240 30.88 9.38 10.25
N ILE A 241 29.97 8.40 10.16
CA ILE A 241 29.05 8.26 9.05
C ILE A 241 27.96 9.36 9.07
N ARG A 242 27.42 9.73 10.25
CA ARG A 242 26.54 10.90 10.42
C ARG A 242 27.21 12.20 10.00
N TRP A 243 28.44 12.43 10.47
CA TRP A 243 29.24 13.61 10.15
C TRP A 243 29.45 13.76 8.63
N ASN A 244 30.02 12.73 8.00
CA ASN A 244 30.31 12.73 6.57
C ASN A 244 29.03 12.90 5.72
N ALA A 245 27.89 12.33 6.13
CA ALA A 245 26.60 12.52 5.45
C ALA A 245 26.08 13.96 5.55
N ALA A 246 26.21 14.60 6.72
CA ALA A 246 25.79 15.99 6.92
C ALA A 246 26.70 17.00 6.19
N VAL A 247 28.02 16.77 6.22
CA VAL A 247 29.02 17.53 5.46
C VAL A 247 28.74 17.45 3.96
N MET A 248 28.52 16.24 3.42
CA MET A 248 28.22 16.01 2.01
C MET A 248 27.06 16.88 1.49
N VAL A 249 25.98 17.01 2.27
CA VAL A 249 24.85 17.87 1.93
C VAL A 249 25.21 19.35 2.13
N SER A 250 25.80 19.73 3.27
CA SER A 250 26.10 21.13 3.59
C SER A 250 27.06 21.76 2.59
N ASP A 251 28.16 21.07 2.28
CA ASP A 251 29.24 21.60 1.45
C ASP A 251 28.93 21.54 -0.04
N ALA A 252 28.05 20.63 -0.48
CA ALA A 252 27.49 20.67 -1.84
C ALA A 252 26.63 21.93 -2.08
N ASN A 253 26.04 22.49 -1.03
CA ASN A 253 25.30 23.75 -1.09
C ASN A 253 26.18 24.98 -0.87
N ARG A 254 27.18 24.94 0.03
CA ARG A 254 28.20 26.01 0.19
C ARG A 254 28.98 26.26 -1.11
N ARG A 255 29.28 25.21 -1.89
CA ARG A 255 29.90 25.31 -3.24
C ARG A 255 28.94 25.81 -4.34
N GLY A 256 27.80 26.39 -3.96
CA GLY A 256 26.85 27.05 -4.86
C GLY A 256 25.94 26.10 -5.65
N GLY A 257 25.13 26.68 -6.52
CA GLY A 257 24.20 25.93 -7.40
C GLY A 257 22.92 25.41 -6.72
N GLY A 258 22.80 25.47 -5.39
CA GLY A 258 21.55 25.21 -4.67
C GLY A 258 21.02 23.76 -4.77
N VAL A 259 21.92 22.78 -4.95
CA VAL A 259 21.56 21.38 -5.27
C VAL A 259 20.71 20.67 -4.20
N GLY A 260 20.66 21.19 -2.97
CA GLY A 260 19.87 20.65 -1.87
C GLY A 260 20.45 19.34 -1.31
N GLY A 261 19.55 18.47 -0.83
CA GLY A 261 19.87 17.30 -0.01
C GLY A 261 19.15 17.38 1.34
N HIS A 262 19.27 16.35 2.18
CA HIS A 262 18.58 16.29 3.47
C HIS A 262 19.54 15.74 4.55
N ILE A 263 19.63 16.45 5.68
CA ILE A 263 20.51 16.05 6.81
C ILE A 263 19.69 15.29 7.87
N GLY A 264 18.59 15.90 8.33
CA GLY A 264 17.86 15.42 9.51
C GLY A 264 17.14 14.08 9.37
N THR A 265 16.86 13.62 8.14
CA THR A 265 16.26 12.31 7.88
C THR A 265 17.25 11.19 8.19
N PHE A 266 18.45 11.20 7.56
CA PHE A 266 19.45 10.17 7.86
C PHE A 266 19.93 10.22 9.32
N ALA A 267 20.10 11.42 9.88
CA ALA A 267 20.44 11.58 11.30
C ALA A 267 19.46 10.83 12.24
N SER A 268 18.17 10.77 11.90
CA SER A 268 17.15 10.06 12.68
C SER A 268 17.19 8.54 12.57
N ILE A 269 17.74 7.96 11.49
CA ILE A 269 17.75 6.49 11.26
C ILE A 269 19.14 5.88 11.19
N CYS A 270 20.21 6.64 11.50
CA CYS A 270 21.57 6.14 11.38
C CYS A 270 21.81 4.90 12.24
N ASP A 271 21.41 4.90 13.53
CA ASP A 271 21.56 3.74 14.42
C ASP A 271 20.84 2.50 13.88
N VAL A 272 19.62 2.70 13.38
CA VAL A 272 18.76 1.62 12.84
C VAL A 272 19.36 1.02 11.57
N LEU A 273 19.99 1.83 10.73
CA LEU A 273 20.74 1.37 9.55
C LEU A 273 22.07 0.72 9.93
N GLU A 274 22.82 1.28 10.88
CA GLU A 274 24.15 0.81 11.26
C GLU A 274 24.10 -0.53 12.02
N VAL A 275 23.19 -0.70 12.98
CA VAL A 275 22.94 -2.01 13.64
C VAL A 275 22.53 -3.06 12.59
N GLY A 276 21.66 -2.69 11.65
CA GLY A 276 21.28 -3.55 10.53
C GLY A 276 22.46 -3.92 9.63
N MET A 277 23.28 -2.95 9.23
CA MET A 277 24.46 -3.15 8.39
C MET A 277 25.58 -3.93 9.09
N ASN A 278 25.67 -3.88 10.41
CA ASN A 278 26.73 -4.55 11.17
C ASN A 278 26.34 -5.99 11.58
N HIS A 279 25.05 -6.27 11.79
CA HIS A 279 24.60 -7.56 12.38
C HIS A 279 23.53 -8.34 11.58
N PHE A 280 22.80 -7.73 10.63
CA PHE A 280 21.64 -8.37 10.00
C PHE A 280 21.63 -8.42 8.47
N PHE A 281 21.83 -7.29 7.77
CA PHE A 281 21.51 -7.18 6.34
C PHE A 281 22.47 -8.00 5.47
N ARG A 282 21.94 -9.01 4.77
CA ARG A 282 22.73 -9.99 4.01
C ARG A 282 23.09 -9.45 2.62
N GLY A 283 24.38 -9.39 2.32
CA GLY A 283 24.89 -9.06 0.98
C GLY A 283 24.72 -10.22 0.00
N LYS A 284 25.04 -9.98 -1.28
CA LYS A 284 24.79 -10.95 -2.36
C LYS A 284 25.63 -12.24 -2.26
N ASP A 285 26.74 -12.23 -1.53
CA ASP A 285 27.59 -13.42 -1.32
C ASP A 285 27.13 -14.28 -0.12
N TYR A 286 26.06 -13.88 0.59
CA TYR A 286 25.59 -14.60 1.78
C TYR A 286 24.88 -15.91 1.43
N GLY A 287 25.40 -17.03 1.95
CA GLY A 287 24.73 -18.33 1.95
C GLY A 287 24.52 -18.95 0.58
N ASN A 288 23.37 -18.65 -0.05
CA ASN A 288 22.92 -19.22 -1.32
C ASN A 288 23.02 -18.22 -2.51
N GLY A 289 23.67 -17.07 -2.31
CA GLY A 289 24.01 -16.13 -3.37
C GLY A 289 22.90 -15.14 -3.75
N ARG A 290 21.88 -14.94 -2.90
CA ARG A 290 20.73 -14.06 -3.21
C ARG A 290 20.69 -12.77 -2.39
N GLY A 291 21.24 -12.79 -1.18
CA GLY A 291 21.22 -11.66 -0.23
C GLY A 291 19.81 -11.20 0.17
N ASP A 292 19.75 -10.05 0.82
CA ASP A 292 18.52 -9.32 1.13
C ASP A 292 18.20 -8.27 0.05
N SER A 293 17.02 -7.64 0.14
CA SER A 293 16.69 -6.40 -0.55
C SER A 293 16.32 -5.33 0.48
N VAL A 294 17.15 -4.28 0.58
CA VAL A 294 16.96 -3.18 1.53
C VAL A 294 16.39 -1.97 0.81
N TRP A 295 15.13 -1.66 1.08
CA TRP A 295 14.41 -0.50 0.54
C TRP A 295 14.64 0.69 1.46
N MET A 296 15.83 1.31 1.35
CA MET A 296 16.19 2.51 2.11
C MET A 296 15.31 3.70 1.72
N GLN A 297 14.83 4.47 2.70
CA GLN A 297 14.06 5.69 2.45
C GLN A 297 14.88 6.68 1.60
N GLY A 298 14.35 7.12 0.46
CA GLY A 298 15.15 7.78 -0.58
C GLY A 298 15.90 9.03 -0.11
N HIS A 299 15.31 9.80 0.80
CA HIS A 299 15.92 11.00 1.38
C HIS A 299 17.13 10.74 2.31
N ALA A 300 17.36 9.49 2.73
CA ALA A 300 18.50 9.09 3.56
C ALA A 300 19.75 8.70 2.75
N ALA A 301 19.71 8.79 1.42
CA ALA A 301 20.81 8.44 0.51
C ALA A 301 22.23 8.97 0.91
N PRO A 302 22.41 10.19 1.45
CA PRO A 302 23.71 10.67 1.92
C PRO A 302 24.37 9.75 2.97
N GLY A 303 23.59 9.03 3.76
CA GLY A 303 24.09 8.05 4.73
C GLY A 303 24.69 6.81 4.07
N ALA A 304 24.02 6.24 3.06
CA ALA A 304 24.55 5.11 2.30
C ALA A 304 25.83 5.48 1.54
N TYR A 305 25.89 6.69 0.96
CA TYR A 305 27.12 7.21 0.34
C TYR A 305 28.22 7.44 1.38
N SER A 306 27.88 7.96 2.56
CA SER A 306 28.81 8.19 3.65
C SER A 306 29.43 6.88 4.16
N ARG A 307 28.61 5.85 4.40
CA ARG A 307 29.12 4.51 4.74
C ARG A 307 29.96 3.92 3.59
N ALA A 308 29.50 4.01 2.35
CA ALA A 308 30.24 3.50 1.20
C ALA A 308 31.60 4.21 0.97
N PHE A 309 31.71 5.49 1.35
CA PHE A 309 32.98 6.24 1.38
C PHE A 309 33.91 5.73 2.48
N VAL A 310 33.41 5.49 3.70
CA VAL A 310 34.18 4.88 4.81
C VAL A 310 34.58 3.43 4.50
N GLU A 311 33.78 2.69 3.73
CA GLU A 311 34.10 1.36 3.19
C GLU A 311 35.14 1.39 2.05
N GLY A 312 35.49 2.56 1.51
CA GLY A 312 36.38 2.72 0.36
C GLY A 312 35.76 2.40 -1.01
N ARG A 313 34.42 2.27 -1.09
CA ARG A 313 33.67 2.00 -2.33
C ARG A 313 33.33 3.25 -3.14
N LEU A 314 33.39 4.43 -2.52
CA LEU A 314 33.26 5.73 -3.18
C LEU A 314 34.49 6.59 -2.89
N SER A 315 34.94 7.36 -3.89
CA SER A 315 36.03 8.33 -3.71
C SER A 315 35.55 9.64 -3.08
N ILE A 316 36.50 10.43 -2.57
CA ILE A 316 36.23 11.79 -2.08
C ILE A 316 35.61 12.67 -3.17
N ASP A 317 36.06 12.55 -4.43
CA ASP A 317 35.52 13.32 -5.56
C ASP A 317 34.05 12.97 -5.83
N GLN A 318 33.68 11.68 -5.73
CA GLN A 318 32.32 11.22 -5.96
C GLN A 318 31.34 11.76 -4.93
N VAL A 319 31.68 11.72 -3.63
CA VAL A 319 30.84 12.30 -2.57
C VAL A 319 30.85 13.83 -2.59
N MET A 320 31.97 14.45 -2.96
CA MET A 320 32.03 15.88 -3.25
C MET A 320 31.10 16.26 -4.41
N ASN A 321 30.93 15.39 -5.40
CA ASN A 321 29.99 15.57 -6.51
C ASN A 321 28.59 14.97 -6.24
N PHE A 322 28.16 14.92 -4.98
CA PHE A 322 26.75 14.69 -4.62
C PHE A 322 25.84 15.66 -5.41
N ARG A 323 24.85 15.08 -6.12
CA ARG A 323 23.92 15.77 -7.03
C ARG A 323 24.56 16.48 -8.23
N ARG A 324 25.76 16.05 -8.64
CA ARG A 324 26.53 16.64 -9.76
C ARG A 324 27.01 15.56 -10.73
N GLU A 325 26.07 14.73 -11.19
CA GLU A 325 26.31 13.49 -11.95
C GLU A 325 26.51 13.67 -13.47
N VAL A 326 26.18 14.83 -14.05
CA VAL A 326 26.25 15.08 -15.51
C VAL A 326 27.65 14.84 -16.11
N ALA A 327 28.71 15.01 -15.30
CA ALA A 327 30.09 14.75 -15.70
C ALA A 327 30.57 13.30 -15.42
N GLY A 328 29.66 12.39 -15.05
CA GLY A 328 29.94 10.97 -14.81
C GLY A 328 30.62 10.61 -13.48
N ASN A 329 31.25 11.58 -12.79
CA ASN A 329 31.99 11.34 -11.53
C ASN A 329 31.30 11.95 -10.30
N GLY A 330 30.00 11.66 -10.12
CA GLY A 330 29.21 12.12 -8.97
C GLY A 330 28.18 11.08 -8.53
N VAL A 331 27.53 11.33 -7.39
CA VAL A 331 26.50 10.43 -6.83
C VAL A 331 25.12 11.09 -6.85
N SER A 332 24.10 10.30 -7.20
CA SER A 332 22.74 10.80 -7.46
C SER A 332 22.05 11.36 -6.22
N SER A 333 20.99 12.13 -6.43
CA SER A 333 20.19 12.74 -5.37
C SER A 333 19.59 11.76 -4.37
N TYR A 334 19.18 10.58 -4.85
CA TYR A 334 18.39 9.53 -4.19
C TYR A 334 18.71 8.15 -4.81
N PRO A 335 18.09 7.05 -4.35
CA PRO A 335 18.23 5.73 -4.96
C PRO A 335 17.70 5.67 -6.40
N HIS A 336 18.60 5.79 -7.36
CA HIS A 336 18.31 5.78 -8.80
C HIS A 336 19.17 4.75 -9.52
N PRO A 337 18.70 3.49 -9.65
CA PRO A 337 19.45 2.42 -10.32
C PRO A 337 19.78 2.75 -11.78
N ARG A 338 18.95 3.52 -12.50
CA ARG A 338 19.24 3.92 -13.89
C ARG A 338 20.47 4.81 -13.99
N LEU A 339 20.75 5.60 -12.95
CA LEU A 339 21.87 6.56 -12.87
C LEU A 339 23.12 5.96 -12.20
N MET A 340 22.94 5.12 -11.17
CA MET A 340 24.03 4.39 -10.49
C MET A 340 23.82 2.86 -10.58
N PRO A 341 23.97 2.24 -11.78
CA PRO A 341 23.54 0.87 -12.08
C PRO A 341 24.30 -0.25 -11.37
N HIS A 342 25.34 0.10 -10.60
CA HIS A 342 26.15 -0.79 -9.79
C HIS A 342 26.02 -0.56 -8.27
N PHE A 343 25.26 0.46 -7.85
CA PHE A 343 25.14 0.85 -6.44
C PHE A 343 23.71 0.69 -5.92
N TRP A 344 22.73 1.40 -6.50
CA TRP A 344 21.35 1.38 -6.02
C TRP A 344 20.55 0.24 -6.66
N GLU A 345 19.73 -0.46 -5.87
CA GLU A 345 18.85 -1.55 -6.33
C GLU A 345 17.38 -1.11 -6.52
N ASN A 346 16.79 -0.46 -5.52
CA ASN A 346 15.35 -0.14 -5.46
C ASN A 346 15.13 1.39 -5.45
N PRO A 347 14.28 1.98 -6.32
CA PRO A 347 13.92 3.39 -6.24
C PRO A 347 12.80 3.64 -5.22
N THR A 348 13.01 4.61 -4.31
CA THR A 348 12.19 4.80 -3.10
C THR A 348 11.88 6.27 -2.76
N VAL A 349 12.13 7.22 -3.68
CA VAL A 349 11.94 8.65 -3.37
C VAL A 349 10.55 9.19 -3.72
N SER A 350 9.84 8.55 -4.65
CA SER A 350 8.38 8.72 -4.69
C SER A 350 7.80 7.91 -3.53
N MET A 351 7.21 8.63 -2.57
CA MET A 351 6.72 8.05 -1.32
C MET A 351 5.54 7.11 -1.61
N GLY A 352 5.35 6.11 -0.75
CA GLY A 352 4.34 5.06 -0.99
C GLY A 352 4.76 3.97 -1.98
N LEU A 353 5.44 4.30 -3.08
CA LEU A 353 5.94 3.29 -4.03
C LEU A 353 7.04 2.40 -3.44
N GLY A 354 7.80 2.91 -2.47
CA GLY A 354 8.80 2.14 -1.70
C GLY A 354 8.16 1.01 -0.87
N PRO A 355 7.32 1.32 0.14
CA PRO A 355 6.62 0.29 0.93
C PRO A 355 5.75 -0.64 0.09
N LEU A 356 5.05 -0.11 -0.92
CA LEU A 356 4.23 -0.91 -1.84
C LEU A 356 5.09 -1.94 -2.60
N GLY A 357 6.18 -1.50 -3.24
CA GLY A 357 7.10 -2.37 -3.97
C GLY A 357 7.77 -3.43 -3.08
N ALA A 358 8.09 -3.08 -1.83
CA ALA A 358 8.69 -4.01 -0.88
C ALA A 358 7.77 -5.21 -0.54
N VAL A 359 6.45 -5.01 -0.41
CA VAL A 359 5.50 -6.12 -0.17
C VAL A 359 5.54 -7.12 -1.34
N TYR A 360 5.40 -6.62 -2.57
CA TYR A 360 5.35 -7.48 -3.75
C TYR A 360 6.71 -8.08 -4.07
N GLN A 361 7.82 -7.43 -3.71
CA GLN A 361 9.15 -8.03 -3.77
C GLN A 361 9.30 -9.21 -2.79
N ALA A 362 8.79 -9.10 -1.56
CA ALA A 362 8.82 -10.18 -0.57
C ALA A 362 7.94 -11.37 -1.00
N ARG A 363 6.78 -11.09 -1.61
CA ARG A 363 5.92 -12.09 -2.26
C ARG A 363 6.63 -12.76 -3.44
N PHE A 364 7.33 -12.00 -4.27
CA PHE A 364 8.03 -12.54 -5.44
C PHE A 364 9.24 -13.40 -5.06
N PHE A 365 9.93 -13.13 -3.95
CA PHE A 365 10.92 -14.06 -3.39
C PHE A 365 10.28 -15.44 -3.15
N ARG A 366 9.15 -15.48 -2.43
CA ARG A 366 8.42 -16.72 -2.17
C ARG A 366 7.95 -17.40 -3.46
N TYR A 367 7.48 -16.63 -4.45
CA TYR A 367 7.17 -17.17 -5.78
C TYR A 367 8.39 -17.86 -6.42
N LEU A 368 9.56 -17.23 -6.45
CA LEU A 368 10.80 -17.82 -6.99
C LEU A 368 11.19 -19.12 -6.25
N HIS A 369 11.07 -19.16 -4.92
CA HIS A 369 11.36 -20.34 -4.12
C HIS A 369 10.34 -21.47 -4.36
N LEU A 370 9.03 -21.19 -4.33
CA LEU A 370 7.97 -22.20 -4.56
C LEU A 370 7.88 -22.67 -6.02
N ARG A 371 8.38 -21.87 -6.98
CA ARG A 371 8.59 -22.28 -8.38
C ARG A 371 9.88 -23.06 -8.60
N GLY A 372 10.81 -23.09 -7.63
CA GLY A 372 12.14 -23.68 -7.77
C GLY A 372 13.12 -22.88 -8.66
N LEU A 373 12.81 -21.62 -8.98
CA LEU A 373 13.61 -20.76 -9.85
C LEU A 373 14.82 -20.14 -9.13
N ALA A 374 14.69 -19.87 -7.83
CA ALA A 374 15.79 -19.53 -6.94
C ALA A 374 15.41 -19.80 -5.49
N ASP A 375 16.33 -20.38 -4.70
CA ASP A 375 16.14 -20.46 -3.26
C ASP A 375 16.36 -19.08 -2.62
N THR A 376 15.28 -18.46 -2.13
CA THR A 376 15.30 -17.20 -1.39
C THR A 376 14.95 -17.38 0.09
N SER A 377 15.01 -18.60 0.64
CA SER A 377 14.57 -18.91 2.02
C SER A 377 15.29 -18.10 3.12
N LYS A 378 16.55 -17.75 2.87
CA LYS A 378 17.39 -16.93 3.77
C LYS A 378 17.38 -15.43 3.46
N SER A 379 16.74 -15.04 2.35
CA SER A 379 16.60 -13.65 1.93
C SER A 379 15.46 -12.95 2.68
N ARG A 380 15.65 -11.67 2.97
CA ARG A 380 14.65 -10.77 3.56
C ARG A 380 14.40 -9.56 2.67
N VAL A 381 13.24 -8.93 2.87
CA VAL A 381 12.96 -7.58 2.38
C VAL A 381 12.80 -6.65 3.57
N TRP A 382 13.71 -5.68 3.68
CA TRP A 382 13.75 -4.68 4.75
C TRP A 382 13.24 -3.34 4.21
N ALA A 383 12.07 -2.88 4.65
CA ALA A 383 11.46 -1.64 4.17
C ALA A 383 11.63 -0.49 5.17
N PHE A 384 12.44 0.52 4.84
CA PHE A 384 12.61 1.73 5.64
C PHE A 384 11.67 2.83 5.15
N VAL A 385 10.70 3.20 5.99
CA VAL A 385 9.55 4.04 5.60
C VAL A 385 9.37 5.16 6.61
N GLY A 386 9.03 6.36 6.13
CA GLY A 386 8.70 7.48 7.01
C GLY A 386 7.32 7.29 7.64
N ASP A 387 7.13 7.73 8.89
CA ASP A 387 5.78 7.84 9.45
C ASP A 387 4.89 8.78 8.62
N GLY A 388 5.40 9.95 8.22
CA GLY A 388 4.70 10.86 7.31
C GLY A 388 4.49 10.34 5.88
N GLU A 389 5.12 9.24 5.51
CA GLU A 389 4.97 8.54 4.22
C GLU A 389 3.88 7.44 4.30
N MET A 390 3.48 7.02 5.50
CA MET A 390 2.31 6.16 5.72
C MET A 390 0.97 6.90 5.51
N ASP A 391 0.98 8.21 5.26
CA ASP A 391 -0.20 8.97 4.80
C ASP A 391 -0.55 8.67 3.32
N GLU A 392 0.38 8.12 2.52
CA GLU A 392 0.13 7.74 1.12
C GLU A 392 -0.66 6.41 1.03
N PRO A 393 -1.72 6.29 0.21
CA PRO A 393 -2.52 5.07 0.08
C PRO A 393 -1.73 3.81 -0.28
N GLU A 394 -0.69 3.98 -1.10
CA GLU A 394 0.22 2.93 -1.55
C GLU A 394 0.98 2.30 -0.36
N SER A 395 1.33 3.08 0.66
CA SER A 395 2.01 2.60 1.88
C SER A 395 1.15 1.65 2.72
N ILE A 396 -0.17 1.83 2.73
CA ILE A 396 -1.09 1.13 3.63
C ILE A 396 -1.98 0.08 2.95
N THR A 397 -2.10 0.08 1.63
CA THR A 397 -3.00 -0.86 0.93
C THR A 397 -2.45 -2.29 0.91
N ALA A 398 -1.16 -2.46 0.57
CA ALA A 398 -0.57 -3.78 0.35
C ALA A 398 -0.19 -4.56 1.62
N ILE A 399 -0.17 -3.93 2.81
CA ILE A 399 0.09 -4.65 4.07
C ILE A 399 -0.95 -5.76 4.30
N SER A 400 -2.19 -5.57 3.82
CA SER A 400 -3.24 -6.60 3.83
C SER A 400 -2.85 -7.86 3.05
N VAL A 401 -2.12 -7.72 1.93
CA VAL A 401 -1.58 -8.83 1.12
C VAL A 401 -0.45 -9.53 1.87
N ALA A 402 0.44 -8.77 2.52
CA ALA A 402 1.54 -9.33 3.30
C ALA A 402 1.05 -10.22 4.46
N GLY A 403 0.01 -9.81 5.18
CA GLY A 403 -0.62 -10.63 6.23
C GLY A 403 -1.43 -11.80 5.67
N ARG A 404 -2.27 -11.57 4.65
CA ARG A 404 -3.05 -12.61 3.95
C ARG A 404 -2.18 -13.77 3.50
N GLU A 405 -1.04 -13.46 2.90
CA GLU A 405 -0.11 -14.46 2.38
C GLU A 405 0.96 -14.86 3.40
N ARG A 406 0.97 -14.29 4.62
CA ARG A 406 1.95 -14.54 5.69
C ARG A 406 3.39 -14.38 5.21
N LEU A 407 3.77 -13.19 4.73
CA LEU A 407 5.12 -12.89 4.23
C LEU A 407 6.15 -12.73 5.36
N ASN A 408 6.44 -13.82 6.07
CA ASN A 408 7.43 -13.90 7.16
C ASN A 408 8.84 -13.38 6.77
N ASN A 409 9.17 -13.37 5.48
CA ASN A 409 10.41 -12.83 4.92
C ASN A 409 10.41 -11.30 4.75
N MET A 410 9.38 -10.58 5.22
CA MET A 410 9.29 -9.12 5.19
C MET A 410 9.42 -8.53 6.59
N ILE A 411 10.32 -7.56 6.73
CA ILE A 411 10.45 -6.70 7.92
C ILE A 411 10.24 -5.25 7.50
N PHE A 412 9.20 -4.64 8.04
CA PHE A 412 8.83 -3.25 7.81
C PHE A 412 9.38 -2.38 8.96
N ILE A 413 9.99 -1.23 8.68
CA ILE A 413 10.62 -0.35 9.67
C ILE A 413 10.03 1.05 9.47
N VAL A 414 9.10 1.44 10.35
CA VAL A 414 8.49 2.79 10.31
C VAL A 414 9.29 3.70 11.22
N ASN A 415 9.88 4.74 10.62
CA ASN A 415 10.61 5.80 11.33
C ASN A 415 9.63 6.80 11.96
N CYS A 416 9.14 6.47 13.15
CA CYS A 416 8.25 7.30 13.97
C CYS A 416 9.02 8.45 14.65
N ASN A 417 9.51 9.38 13.84
CA ASN A 417 10.11 10.65 14.25
C ASN A 417 9.05 11.75 14.56
N TYR A 418 7.78 11.38 14.36
CA TYR A 418 6.53 12.10 14.50
C TYR A 418 6.31 13.25 13.49
N GLN A 419 7.22 13.50 12.54
CA GLN A 419 7.17 14.64 11.62
C GLN A 419 7.22 14.28 10.13
N ARG A 420 6.30 14.90 9.39
CA ARG A 420 6.42 15.12 7.95
C ARG A 420 7.21 16.41 7.66
N LEU A 421 7.02 17.00 6.48
CA LEU A 421 7.88 18.09 6.00
C LEU A 421 7.72 19.38 6.82
N ASP A 422 6.50 19.89 6.94
CA ASP A 422 6.20 21.20 7.55
C ASP A 422 5.66 21.14 8.99
N GLY A 423 5.47 19.94 9.56
CA GLY A 423 4.90 19.76 10.90
C GLY A 423 4.72 18.30 11.33
N PRO A 424 4.00 18.05 12.44
CA PRO A 424 3.71 16.70 12.92
C PRO A 424 2.81 15.90 11.97
N VAL A 425 2.90 14.58 12.03
CA VAL A 425 2.02 13.65 11.30
C VAL A 425 0.66 13.54 11.99
N ARG A 426 0.65 13.41 13.33
CA ARG A 426 -0.56 13.27 14.19
C ARG A 426 -0.48 14.10 15.47
N GLY A 427 -0.28 15.42 15.34
CA GLY A 427 0.06 16.30 16.48
C GLY A 427 -0.88 16.26 17.70
N ASN A 428 -2.18 15.97 17.49
CA ASN A 428 -3.20 15.89 18.54
C ASN A 428 -3.51 14.45 19.01
N SER A 429 -2.80 13.44 18.50
CA SER A 429 -2.97 12.02 18.87
C SER A 429 -1.60 11.33 18.89
N LYS A 430 -1.53 10.04 18.51
CA LYS A 430 -0.33 9.19 18.65
C LYS A 430 -0.15 8.26 17.46
N VAL A 431 0.79 8.59 16.57
CA VAL A 431 1.00 7.90 15.30
C VAL A 431 1.40 6.43 15.47
N MET A 432 2.16 6.11 16.53
CA MET A 432 2.58 4.72 16.80
C MET A 432 1.41 3.80 17.19
N GLN A 433 0.38 4.32 17.86
CA GLN A 433 -0.81 3.52 18.21
C GLN A 433 -1.76 3.39 17.01
N GLU A 434 -1.87 4.42 16.17
CA GLU A 434 -2.60 4.34 14.89
C GLU A 434 -2.01 3.27 13.95
N TYR A 435 -0.68 3.21 13.86
CA TYR A 435 0.00 2.21 13.02
C TYR A 435 0.05 0.83 13.69
N GLU A 436 0.20 0.73 15.02
CA GLU A 436 0.06 -0.56 15.72
C GLU A 436 -1.30 -1.21 15.40
N GLY A 437 -2.39 -0.45 15.49
CA GLY A 437 -3.74 -0.94 15.15
C GLY A 437 -3.88 -1.35 13.68
N THR A 438 -3.39 -0.51 12.77
CA THR A 438 -3.42 -0.76 11.32
C THR A 438 -2.65 -2.03 10.94
N PHE A 439 -1.43 -2.21 11.43
CA PHE A 439 -0.60 -3.38 11.13
C PHE A 439 -1.08 -4.66 11.85
N ARG A 440 -1.48 -4.59 13.12
CA ARG A 440 -2.12 -5.73 13.83
C ARG A 440 -3.38 -6.19 13.09
N GLY A 441 -4.23 -5.25 12.67
CA GLY A 441 -5.45 -5.51 11.89
C GLY A 441 -5.17 -6.13 10.51
N ALA A 442 -4.03 -5.78 9.89
CA ALA A 442 -3.55 -6.39 8.66
C ALA A 442 -2.92 -7.78 8.84
N GLY A 443 -2.71 -8.26 10.07
CA GLY A 443 -2.14 -9.58 10.36
C GLY A 443 -0.62 -9.62 10.51
N PHE A 444 0.02 -8.48 10.80
CA PHE A 444 1.44 -8.43 11.14
C PHE A 444 1.71 -8.86 12.59
N ASP A 445 2.98 -9.19 12.85
CA ASP A 445 3.64 -9.05 14.14
C ASP A 445 4.12 -7.60 14.33
N VAL A 446 4.03 -7.04 15.55
CA VAL A 446 4.26 -5.60 15.80
C VAL A 446 5.17 -5.35 17.00
N ILE A 447 6.38 -4.90 16.71
CA ILE A 447 7.40 -4.53 17.70
C ILE A 447 7.46 -3.01 17.81
N LYS A 448 7.19 -2.45 18.99
CA LYS A 448 7.37 -1.02 19.28
C LYS A 448 8.70 -0.78 19.97
N LEU A 449 9.44 0.22 19.49
CA LEU A 449 10.73 0.63 20.01
C LEU A 449 10.68 2.11 20.41
N ILE A 450 10.35 2.36 21.68
CA ILE A 450 9.92 3.69 22.15
C ILE A 450 10.97 4.34 23.04
N TRP A 451 11.52 3.60 24.00
CA TRP A 451 12.38 4.12 25.07
C TRP A 451 13.75 3.43 25.11
N GLY A 452 14.83 4.21 25.28
CA GLY A 452 16.18 3.70 25.48
C GLY A 452 16.43 3.25 26.93
N GLY A 453 17.56 2.59 27.18
CA GLY A 453 17.83 1.84 28.42
C GLY A 453 17.64 2.60 29.74
N LYS A 454 17.88 3.93 29.79
CA LYS A 454 17.67 4.73 31.02
C LYS A 454 16.20 4.78 31.49
N PHE A 455 15.24 4.57 30.58
CA PHE A 455 13.82 4.55 30.93
C PHE A 455 13.31 3.18 31.40
N ASN A 456 14.11 2.11 31.26
CA ASN A 456 13.74 0.76 31.72
C ASN A 456 13.34 0.76 33.21
N GLU A 457 14.22 1.30 34.06
CA GLU A 457 14.05 1.29 35.52
C GLU A 457 12.77 2.01 35.96
N LEU A 458 12.45 3.16 35.36
CA LEU A 458 11.21 3.90 35.65
C LEU A 458 9.95 3.11 35.26
N ILE A 459 9.99 2.37 34.14
CA ILE A 459 8.87 1.56 33.64
C ILE A 459 8.71 0.28 34.47
N GLU A 460 9.81 -0.36 34.85
CA GLU A 460 9.83 -1.55 35.70
C GLU A 460 9.30 -1.24 37.11
N GLN A 461 9.53 -0.03 37.63
CA GLN A 461 9.01 0.46 38.91
C GLN A 461 7.56 1.02 38.84
N ASP A 462 6.92 1.07 37.67
CA ASP A 462 5.54 1.60 37.51
C ASP A 462 4.45 0.57 37.89
N HIS A 463 4.54 0.01 39.11
CA HIS A 463 3.65 -1.06 39.58
C HIS A 463 2.17 -0.64 39.68
N ASP A 464 1.89 0.66 39.80
CA ASP A 464 0.57 1.28 39.79
C ASP A 464 0.16 1.87 38.42
N GLY A 465 1.00 1.74 37.39
CA GLY A 465 0.70 2.05 35.99
C GLY A 465 0.54 3.54 35.64
N LYS A 466 0.84 4.45 36.57
CA LYS A 466 0.58 5.89 36.39
C LYS A 466 1.59 6.58 35.48
N LEU A 467 2.84 6.11 35.45
CA LEU A 467 3.83 6.61 34.50
C LEU A 467 3.42 6.25 33.07
N ILE A 468 2.97 5.02 32.84
CA ILE A 468 2.42 4.59 31.55
C ILE A 468 1.21 5.47 31.15
N GLU A 469 0.28 5.75 32.06
CA GLU A 469 -0.84 6.66 31.79
C GLU A 469 -0.39 8.09 31.43
N ALA A 470 0.63 8.64 32.09
CA ALA A 470 1.17 9.97 31.78
C ALA A 470 1.90 10.02 30.42
N LEU A 471 2.67 8.97 30.09
CA LEU A 471 3.36 8.81 28.81
C LEU A 471 2.37 8.54 27.66
N GLU A 472 1.23 7.91 27.94
CA GLU A 472 0.10 7.77 27.02
C GLU A 472 -0.63 9.10 26.80
N ALA A 473 -0.99 9.82 27.86
CA ALA A 473 -1.68 11.11 27.77
C ALA A 473 -0.86 12.22 27.05
N THR A 474 0.45 12.06 26.92
CA THR A 474 1.34 13.00 26.21
C THR A 474 1.26 12.78 24.69
N VAL A 475 0.49 13.59 23.97
CA VAL A 475 0.32 13.52 22.50
C VAL A 475 1.62 13.82 21.73
N ASP A 476 1.72 13.39 20.48
CA ASP A 476 2.94 13.51 19.67
C ASP A 476 3.43 14.96 19.50
N GLY A 477 2.51 15.93 19.42
CA GLY A 477 2.84 17.35 19.34
C GLY A 477 3.52 17.89 20.61
N ASP A 478 3.08 17.44 21.79
CA ASP A 478 3.73 17.77 23.07
C ASP A 478 5.06 17.03 23.21
N CYS A 479 5.12 15.76 22.80
CA CYS A 479 6.37 15.00 22.79
C CYS A 479 7.45 15.69 21.93
N GLN A 480 7.09 16.16 20.73
CA GLN A 480 7.98 16.99 19.89
C GLN A 480 8.36 18.31 20.55
N ARG A 481 7.41 19.01 21.18
CA ARG A 481 7.67 20.27 21.89
C ARG A 481 8.73 20.07 22.98
N LEU A 482 8.66 18.98 23.75
CA LEU A 482 9.65 18.64 24.77
C LEU A 482 11.03 18.34 24.16
N HIS A 483 11.10 17.44 23.17
CA HIS A 483 12.35 17.11 22.47
C HIS A 483 13.02 18.35 21.82
N ALA A 484 12.24 19.22 21.17
CA ALA A 484 12.73 20.40 20.47
C ALA A 484 13.10 21.59 21.37
N LYS A 485 12.60 21.60 22.62
CA LYS A 485 13.02 22.54 23.66
C LYS A 485 14.29 22.10 24.38
N ALA A 486 14.52 20.79 24.49
CA ALA A 486 15.66 20.20 25.18
C ALA A 486 15.86 20.75 26.60
N ASP A 487 14.76 20.76 27.38
CA ASP A 487 14.67 21.34 28.71
C ASP A 487 14.14 20.28 29.70
N GLY A 488 15.00 19.84 30.63
CA GLY A 488 14.67 18.83 31.62
C GLY A 488 13.67 19.29 32.69
N ALA A 489 13.69 20.57 33.06
CA ALA A 489 12.71 21.14 33.99
C ALA A 489 11.32 21.19 33.34
N LEU A 490 11.26 21.48 32.05
CA LEU A 490 10.01 21.40 31.28
C LEU A 490 9.50 19.96 31.15
N ILE A 491 10.37 18.97 30.94
CA ILE A 491 10.00 17.54 30.93
C ILE A 491 9.49 17.11 32.31
N ARG A 492 10.20 17.46 33.38
CA ARG A 492 9.78 17.19 34.77
C ARG A 492 8.39 17.77 35.05
N LYS A 493 8.16 19.01 34.66
CA LYS A 493 6.88 19.70 34.86
C LYS A 493 5.75 19.06 34.06
N ASP A 494 5.91 18.99 32.74
CA ASP A 494 4.80 18.70 31.82
C ASP A 494 4.45 17.21 31.73
N ILE A 495 5.34 16.31 32.16
CA ILE A 495 5.05 14.87 32.31
C ILE A 495 4.85 14.50 33.79
N PHE A 496 5.81 14.81 34.67
CA PHE A 496 5.83 14.23 36.02
C PHE A 496 5.04 15.06 37.04
N GLU A 497 5.30 16.37 37.18
CA GLU A 497 4.56 17.25 38.11
C GLU A 497 3.06 17.28 37.81
N LYS A 498 2.72 17.51 36.53
CA LYS A 498 1.34 17.54 36.02
C LYS A 498 0.53 16.27 36.34
N HIS A 499 1.19 15.12 36.44
CA HIS A 499 0.56 13.81 36.71
C HIS A 499 0.83 13.29 38.14
N GLY A 500 1.49 14.07 39.02
CA GLY A 500 1.75 13.71 40.41
C GLY A 500 2.89 12.70 40.64
N LEU A 501 3.82 12.58 39.69
CA LEU A 501 4.89 11.57 39.62
C LEU A 501 6.31 12.12 39.92
N LEU A 502 6.41 13.22 40.68
CA LEU A 502 7.71 13.83 41.00
C LEU A 502 8.62 12.91 41.82
N ASP A 503 8.03 12.01 42.62
CA ASP A 503 8.72 10.95 43.37
C ASP A 503 9.56 10.07 42.44
N ARG A 504 9.01 9.67 41.29
CA ARG A 504 9.66 8.75 40.32
C ARG A 504 10.94 9.31 39.70
N VAL A 505 11.07 10.64 39.63
CA VAL A 505 12.25 11.34 39.07
C VAL A 505 12.97 12.24 40.07
N ALA A 506 12.64 12.16 41.36
CA ALA A 506 13.26 12.97 42.42
C ALA A 506 14.77 12.72 42.58
N HIS A 507 15.25 11.56 42.12
CA HIS A 507 16.65 11.14 42.19
C HIS A 507 17.49 11.54 40.96
N TRP A 508 16.87 12.02 39.87
CA TRP A 508 17.55 12.57 38.70
C TRP A 508 17.56 14.10 38.73
N SER A 509 18.69 14.71 38.39
CA SER A 509 18.72 16.12 37.99
C SER A 509 17.98 16.35 36.67
N ASP A 510 17.68 17.61 36.35
CA ASP A 510 17.07 17.97 35.06
C ASP A 510 17.98 17.63 33.87
N ALA A 511 19.31 17.59 34.06
CA ALA A 511 20.24 17.17 33.02
C ALA A 511 20.15 15.66 32.74
N GLU A 512 20.08 14.83 33.78
CA GLU A 512 19.97 13.37 33.65
C GLU A 512 18.60 12.95 33.09
N LEU A 513 17.52 13.61 33.53
CA LEU A 513 16.18 13.42 32.98
C LEU A 513 16.10 13.83 31.50
N LEU A 514 16.73 14.95 31.13
CA LEU A 514 16.83 15.38 29.73
C LEU A 514 17.60 14.37 28.88
N GLU A 515 18.76 13.89 29.35
CA GLU A 515 19.58 12.90 28.66
C GLU A 515 18.79 11.59 28.45
N ALA A 516 18.14 11.07 29.50
CA ALA A 516 17.30 9.88 29.44
C ALA A 516 16.12 10.04 28.45
N PHE A 517 15.50 11.21 28.39
CA PHE A 517 14.37 11.48 27.49
C PHE A 517 14.82 11.66 26.03
N GLN A 518 16.01 12.21 25.78
CA GLN A 518 16.52 12.47 24.42
C GLN A 518 17.12 11.23 23.72
N VAL A 519 17.18 10.07 24.40
CA VAL A 519 17.55 8.77 23.79
C VAL A 519 16.31 7.84 23.77
N PRO A 520 15.38 8.02 22.80
CA PRO A 520 14.33 7.04 22.55
C PRO A 520 14.92 5.74 21.97
N GLY A 521 14.11 4.67 21.95
CA GLY A 521 14.57 3.31 21.60
C GLY A 521 15.23 3.19 20.22
N GLY A 522 14.87 4.04 19.26
CA GLY A 522 15.51 4.12 17.94
C GLY A 522 16.93 4.70 17.91
N HIS A 523 17.48 5.09 19.06
CA HIS A 523 18.87 5.55 19.23
C HIS A 523 19.64 4.74 20.30
N ASP A 524 19.13 3.55 20.70
CA ASP A 524 19.82 2.61 21.59
C ASP A 524 20.08 1.29 20.83
N HIS A 525 21.34 0.99 20.51
CA HIS A 525 21.70 -0.18 19.70
C HIS A 525 21.24 -1.49 20.33
N SER A 526 21.19 -1.57 21.66
CA SER A 526 20.73 -2.75 22.41
C SER A 526 19.26 -3.02 22.12
N LYS A 527 18.44 -1.97 22.13
CA LYS A 527 17.00 -2.03 21.82
C LYS A 527 16.77 -2.38 20.34
N ILE A 528 17.49 -1.72 19.43
CA ILE A 528 17.38 -1.95 17.98
C ILE A 528 17.75 -3.41 17.65
N TYR A 529 18.84 -3.92 18.21
CA TYR A 529 19.28 -5.30 18.02
C TYR A 529 18.25 -6.31 18.54
N ALA A 530 17.68 -6.07 19.74
CA ALA A 530 16.61 -6.93 20.27
C ALA A 530 15.41 -7.01 19.31
N ALA A 531 14.97 -5.87 18.78
CA ALA A 531 13.86 -5.81 17.82
C ALA A 531 14.16 -6.54 16.50
N PHE A 532 15.36 -6.39 15.96
CA PHE A 532 15.77 -7.05 14.71
C PHE A 532 15.99 -8.56 14.91
N ALA A 533 16.53 -8.97 16.07
CA ALA A 533 16.69 -10.39 16.43
C ALA A 533 15.33 -11.09 16.59
N GLN A 534 14.38 -10.45 17.27
CA GLN A 534 13.01 -10.95 17.40
C GLN A 534 12.30 -11.08 16.04
N ALA A 535 12.49 -10.09 15.15
CA ALA A 535 11.94 -10.13 13.79
C ALA A 535 12.53 -11.29 12.96
N GLU A 536 13.86 -11.50 13.00
CA GLU A 536 14.49 -12.65 12.35
C GLU A 536 14.03 -13.98 12.95
N GLN A 537 13.90 -14.09 14.27
CA GLN A 537 13.42 -15.32 14.92
C GLN A 537 11.98 -15.65 14.50
N ASN A 538 11.08 -14.66 14.48
CA ASN A 538 9.72 -14.82 13.93
C ASN A 538 9.74 -15.24 12.45
N SER A 539 10.66 -14.68 11.65
CA SER A 539 10.86 -15.12 10.26
C SER A 539 11.30 -16.59 10.17
N GLU A 540 12.32 -17.00 10.93
CA GLU A 540 12.86 -18.36 10.90
C GLU A 540 11.87 -19.42 11.41
N MET A 541 11.01 -19.07 12.37
CA MET A 541 9.91 -19.92 12.85
C MET A 541 8.70 -20.00 11.88
N GLY A 542 8.75 -19.31 10.73
CA GLY A 542 7.69 -19.33 9.73
C GLY A 542 6.43 -18.53 10.12
N GLY A 543 6.59 -17.48 10.92
CA GLY A 543 5.50 -16.71 11.51
C GLY A 543 4.84 -15.68 10.59
N ARG A 544 4.66 -14.45 11.09
CA ARG A 544 3.97 -13.35 10.38
C ARG A 544 4.98 -12.41 9.71
N PRO A 545 4.60 -11.54 8.76
CA PRO A 545 5.42 -10.35 8.46
C PRO A 545 5.54 -9.50 9.74
N THR A 546 6.73 -8.95 10.03
CA THR A 546 6.95 -8.08 11.20
C THR A 546 7.00 -6.62 10.77
N VAL A 547 6.41 -5.73 11.59
CA VAL A 547 6.69 -4.29 11.55
C VAL A 547 7.35 -3.86 12.85
N ILE A 548 8.38 -3.03 12.72
CA ILE A 548 9.07 -2.37 13.82
C ILE A 548 8.72 -0.88 13.75
N LEU A 549 7.96 -0.41 14.74
CA LEU A 549 7.58 0.99 14.90
C LEU A 549 8.64 1.66 15.79
N VAL A 550 9.51 2.46 15.19
CA VAL A 550 10.72 2.97 15.85
C VAL A 550 10.59 4.46 16.16
N LYS A 551 10.55 4.82 17.45
CA LYS A 551 10.63 6.21 17.90
C LYS A 551 12.06 6.73 17.75
N THR A 552 12.24 7.76 16.94
CA THR A 552 13.53 8.44 16.69
C THR A 552 13.38 9.95 16.86
N LEU A 553 14.47 10.72 16.74
CA LEU A 553 14.42 12.19 16.71
C LEU A 553 14.88 12.75 15.36
N LYS A 554 13.97 13.48 14.68
CA LYS A 554 14.29 14.19 13.42
C LYS A 554 15.38 15.23 13.68
N GLY A 555 16.53 15.06 13.01
CA GLY A 555 17.72 15.89 13.28
C GLY A 555 18.46 15.54 14.58
N TYR A 556 18.52 14.25 14.94
CA TYR A 556 19.30 13.75 16.09
C TYR A 556 20.76 14.27 16.10
N SER A 557 21.31 14.40 17.30
CA SER A 557 22.65 14.98 17.60
C SER A 557 22.90 16.44 17.14
N LEU A 558 22.00 17.09 16.39
CA LEU A 558 22.11 18.49 15.97
C LEU A 558 21.18 19.39 16.80
N GLN A 559 21.67 20.05 17.87
CA GLN A 559 20.81 20.85 18.77
C GLN A 559 19.94 21.93 18.10
N THR A 560 20.43 22.57 17.03
CA THR A 560 19.66 23.60 16.30
C THR A 560 18.66 23.03 15.28
N PHE A 561 18.64 21.70 15.13
CA PHE A 561 17.75 20.93 14.25
C PHE A 561 16.77 20.11 15.10
N LEU A 562 17.27 19.31 16.04
CA LEU A 562 16.56 18.35 16.92
C LEU A 562 15.08 18.69 17.15
N GLY A 563 14.18 17.86 16.60
CA GLY A 563 12.73 17.96 16.80
C GLY A 563 12.04 19.16 16.17
N ARG A 564 12.71 19.99 15.36
CA ARG A 564 12.10 21.20 14.75
C ARG A 564 11.53 20.90 13.36
N ASN A 565 10.34 21.44 13.05
CA ASN A 565 9.73 21.28 11.72
C ASN A 565 10.63 21.79 10.58
N THR A 566 11.30 22.93 10.77
CA THR A 566 12.21 23.53 9.76
C THR A 566 13.43 22.67 9.37
N VAL A 567 13.69 21.56 10.07
CA VAL A 567 14.80 20.62 9.78
C VAL A 567 14.85 20.15 8.33
N HIS A 568 13.71 19.84 7.74
CA HIS A 568 13.69 19.32 6.37
C HIS A 568 14.13 20.38 5.34
N GLN A 569 13.90 21.66 5.65
CA GLN A 569 14.29 22.80 4.80
C GLN A 569 15.74 23.27 5.06
N LYS A 570 16.33 22.92 6.21
CA LYS A 570 17.75 23.22 6.54
C LYS A 570 18.71 22.33 5.73
N LYS A 571 19.12 22.84 4.56
CA LYS A 571 20.01 22.17 3.58
C LYS A 571 21.51 22.51 3.76
N MET A 572 21.84 23.35 4.72
CA MET A 572 23.21 23.81 5.02
C MET A 572 23.32 24.06 6.53
N MET A 573 24.46 23.72 7.11
CA MET A 573 24.81 24.04 8.50
C MET A 573 25.53 25.40 8.57
N SER A 574 25.27 26.19 9.60
CA SER A 574 26.14 27.34 9.94
C SER A 574 27.48 26.85 10.50
N ASP A 575 28.50 27.70 10.52
CA ASP A 575 29.83 27.30 11.00
C ASP A 575 29.81 27.01 12.52
N SER A 576 28.88 27.65 13.25
CA SER A 576 28.53 27.30 14.64
C SER A 576 27.82 25.94 14.77
N ASP A 577 26.97 25.56 13.81
CA ASP A 577 26.34 24.24 13.79
C ASP A 577 27.39 23.15 13.51
N MET A 578 28.32 23.39 12.56
CA MET A 578 29.42 22.48 12.25
C MET A 578 30.27 22.17 13.49
N LYS A 579 30.69 23.21 14.23
CA LYS A 579 31.51 23.06 15.45
C LYS A 579 30.75 22.29 16.53
N ALA A 580 29.54 22.72 16.86
CA ALA A 580 28.70 22.05 17.86
C ALA A 580 28.43 20.56 17.50
N TYR A 581 28.24 20.26 16.22
CA TYR A 581 28.02 18.89 15.73
C TYR A 581 29.27 18.03 15.78
N ARG A 582 30.43 18.58 15.36
CA ARG A 582 31.74 17.94 15.46
C ARG A 582 32.03 17.56 16.92
N ASP A 583 31.85 18.53 17.81
CA ASP A 583 32.16 18.41 19.24
C ASP A 583 31.24 17.38 19.91
N ALA A 584 29.93 17.42 19.62
CA ALA A 584 28.95 16.44 20.09
C ALA A 584 29.20 15.00 19.56
N MET A 585 29.95 14.85 18.48
CA MET A 585 30.28 13.55 17.88
C MET A 585 31.70 13.05 18.16
N GLY A 586 32.55 13.85 18.81
CA GLY A 586 33.96 13.53 19.04
C GLY A 586 34.80 13.48 17.76
N ILE A 587 34.42 14.24 16.73
CA ILE A 587 35.07 14.20 15.41
C ILE A 587 36.40 14.98 15.45
N PRO A 588 37.55 14.37 15.11
CA PRO A 588 38.87 14.97 15.33
C PRO A 588 39.30 15.93 14.20
N LEU A 589 38.52 16.98 13.95
CA LEU A 589 38.80 18.02 12.94
C LEU A 589 39.01 19.40 13.57
N SER A 590 40.00 20.15 13.11
CA SER A 590 40.32 21.47 13.66
C SER A 590 39.27 22.53 13.30
N ASP A 591 39.21 23.61 14.08
CA ASP A 591 38.36 24.78 13.81
C ASP A 591 38.72 25.50 12.48
N GLU A 592 39.91 25.28 11.94
CA GLU A 592 40.37 25.85 10.67
C GLU A 592 39.89 25.04 9.46
N GLN A 593 39.87 23.71 9.56
CA GLN A 593 39.38 22.81 8.50
C GLN A 593 37.89 23.10 8.21
N LEU A 594 37.08 23.26 9.26
CA LEU A 594 35.65 23.55 9.17
C LEU A 594 35.29 24.87 8.44
N GLY A 595 36.27 25.75 8.21
CA GLY A 595 36.07 27.06 7.57
C GLY A 595 35.98 27.03 6.04
N LYS A 596 36.19 25.88 5.39
CA LYS A 596 36.15 25.72 3.92
C LYS A 596 35.20 24.60 3.54
N ALA A 597 34.58 24.70 2.36
CA ALA A 597 33.70 23.66 1.82
C ALA A 597 34.46 22.72 0.87
N ASP A 598 35.47 22.03 1.38
CA ASP A 598 36.38 21.18 0.61
C ASP A 598 36.56 19.77 1.23
N ALA A 599 37.53 19.01 0.72
CA ALA A 599 37.78 17.64 1.12
C ALA A 599 38.21 17.48 2.60
N GLU A 600 38.78 18.51 3.23
CA GLU A 600 39.29 18.43 4.61
C GLU A 600 38.19 18.31 5.67
N ASN A 601 36.93 18.60 5.31
CA ASN A 601 35.76 18.36 6.18
C ASN A 601 35.33 16.89 6.25
N PHE A 602 35.77 16.05 5.31
CA PHE A 602 35.40 14.63 5.31
C PHE A 602 36.39 13.84 6.17
N VAL A 603 35.86 13.12 7.16
CA VAL A 603 36.64 12.17 7.95
C VAL A 603 36.96 10.96 7.07
N THR A 604 38.21 10.91 6.61
CA THR A 604 38.81 9.73 6.01
C THR A 604 39.45 8.85 7.10
N LEU A 605 39.34 7.55 6.95
CA LEU A 605 40.00 6.56 7.81
C LEU A 605 41.06 5.81 7.02
N LYS A 606 42.14 5.40 7.68
CA LYS A 606 43.20 4.60 7.04
C LYS A 606 42.71 3.17 6.85
N GLU A 607 43.09 2.54 5.74
CA GLU A 607 42.65 1.17 5.45
C GLU A 607 43.08 0.13 6.49
N ASP A 608 44.19 0.39 7.21
CA ASP A 608 44.69 -0.46 8.29
C ASP A 608 44.11 -0.13 9.67
N SER A 609 43.19 0.83 9.78
CA SER A 609 42.65 1.27 11.07
C SER A 609 41.69 0.24 11.69
N PRO A 610 41.57 0.17 13.04
CA PRO A 610 40.65 -0.74 13.72
C PRO A 610 39.19 -0.59 13.27
N GLU A 611 38.77 0.64 13.01
CA GLU A 611 37.43 1.02 12.58
C GLU A 611 37.10 0.44 11.19
N VAL A 612 38.01 0.60 10.22
CA VAL A 612 37.84 0.08 8.85
C VAL A 612 37.90 -1.45 8.83
N LYS A 613 38.79 -2.05 9.64
CA LYS A 613 38.86 -3.51 9.83
C LYS A 613 37.55 -4.06 10.37
N TYR A 614 37.06 -3.52 11.48
CA TYR A 614 35.81 -3.95 12.10
C TYR A 614 34.63 -3.87 11.12
N LEU A 615 34.49 -2.76 10.39
CA LEU A 615 33.42 -2.55 9.41
C LEU A 615 33.52 -3.57 8.25
N LYS A 616 34.72 -3.76 7.67
CA LYS A 616 34.95 -4.76 6.63
C LYS A 616 34.68 -6.19 7.12
N GLU A 617 35.08 -6.54 8.34
CA GLU A 617 34.80 -7.84 8.96
C GLU A 617 33.30 -8.08 9.16
N ARG A 618 32.54 -7.10 9.67
CA ARG A 618 31.06 -7.19 9.79
C ARG A 618 30.42 -7.45 8.42
N ARG A 619 30.79 -6.67 7.39
CA ARG A 619 30.24 -6.86 6.03
C ARG A 619 30.68 -8.16 5.38
N GLN A 620 31.89 -8.64 5.64
CA GLN A 620 32.34 -9.93 5.13
C GLN A 620 31.57 -11.09 5.78
N ALA A 621 31.33 -11.06 7.09
CA ALA A 621 30.50 -12.04 7.79
C ALA A 621 29.04 -12.08 7.29
N LEU A 622 28.52 -10.92 6.85
CA LEU A 622 27.20 -10.78 6.23
C LEU A 622 27.20 -10.92 4.70
N GLY A 623 28.27 -11.42 4.08
CA GLY A 623 28.29 -11.77 2.64
C GLY A 623 28.36 -10.56 1.70
N GLY A 624 29.17 -9.56 2.01
CA GLY A 624 29.51 -8.45 1.11
C GLY A 624 28.86 -7.12 1.48
N TYR A 625 29.04 -6.10 0.65
CA TYR A 625 28.58 -4.73 0.91
C TYR A 625 27.13 -4.48 0.48
N LEU A 626 26.49 -3.47 1.07
CA LEU A 626 25.16 -2.98 0.69
C LEU A 626 25.13 -1.44 0.70
N PRO A 627 24.33 -0.78 -0.17
CA PRO A 627 23.64 -1.36 -1.32
C PRO A 627 24.66 -1.76 -2.40
N LEU A 628 24.31 -2.75 -3.22
CA LEU A 628 25.17 -3.26 -4.30
C LEU A 628 24.30 -3.87 -5.40
N ARG A 629 24.40 -3.35 -6.63
CA ARG A 629 23.64 -3.86 -7.78
C ARG A 629 24.55 -4.63 -8.74
N ALA A 630 24.48 -5.95 -8.71
CA ALA A 630 25.27 -6.85 -9.55
C ALA A 630 24.37 -7.58 -10.58
N PRO A 631 23.95 -6.92 -11.68
CA PRO A 631 23.01 -7.53 -12.63
C PRO A 631 23.60 -8.75 -13.33
N ALA A 632 22.90 -9.87 -13.29
CA ALA A 632 23.26 -11.03 -14.10
C ALA A 632 23.04 -10.73 -15.60
N LYS A 633 23.94 -11.23 -16.44
CA LYS A 633 23.82 -11.15 -17.90
C LYS A 633 22.86 -12.23 -18.39
N VAL A 634 21.65 -11.82 -18.79
CA VAL A 634 20.59 -12.77 -19.17
C VAL A 634 20.97 -13.50 -20.47
N SER A 635 21.64 -12.78 -21.38
CA SER A 635 22.21 -13.30 -22.63
C SER A 635 23.22 -14.44 -22.46
N ALA A 636 23.82 -14.55 -21.27
CA ALA A 636 24.77 -15.61 -20.92
C ALA A 636 24.16 -16.72 -20.03
N LEU A 637 22.86 -16.61 -19.69
CA LEU A 637 22.17 -17.53 -18.78
C LEU A 637 20.97 -18.24 -19.41
N VAL A 638 20.40 -17.73 -20.51
CA VAL A 638 19.19 -18.31 -21.12
C VAL A 638 19.34 -18.35 -22.65
N GLU A 639 19.19 -19.54 -23.25
CA GLU A 639 19.02 -19.68 -24.70
C GLU A 639 17.62 -19.17 -25.10
N LEU A 640 17.56 -18.26 -26.08
CA LEU A 640 16.30 -17.74 -26.58
C LEU A 640 15.59 -18.80 -27.46
N PRO A 641 14.24 -18.86 -27.45
CA PRO A 641 13.50 -19.65 -28.41
C PRO A 641 13.78 -19.19 -29.84
N LYS A 642 13.62 -20.11 -30.80
CA LYS A 642 13.76 -19.82 -32.23
C LYS A 642 12.47 -19.20 -32.77
N HIS A 643 12.54 -18.71 -34.02
CA HIS A 643 11.40 -18.14 -34.73
C HIS A 643 10.19 -19.08 -34.83
N ASP A 644 10.40 -20.40 -34.76
CA ASP A 644 9.33 -21.42 -34.71
C ASP A 644 8.44 -21.36 -33.44
N VAL A 645 8.75 -20.48 -32.48
CA VAL A 645 7.83 -20.10 -31.38
C VAL A 645 6.92 -18.94 -31.77
N TYR A 646 7.32 -18.07 -32.70
CA TYR A 646 6.64 -16.82 -33.05
C TYR A 646 5.86 -16.88 -34.38
N ASP A 647 6.35 -17.67 -35.34
CA ASP A 647 5.86 -17.87 -36.73
C ASP A 647 4.35 -18.13 -36.96
N MET A 648 3.56 -18.35 -35.91
CA MET A 648 2.24 -18.99 -36.01
C MET A 648 1.16 -18.15 -36.73
N PHE A 649 1.44 -16.87 -36.97
CA PHE A 649 0.57 -15.94 -37.70
C PHE A 649 1.16 -15.47 -39.04
N ASP A 650 2.34 -15.93 -39.45
CA ASP A 650 2.91 -15.58 -40.76
C ASP A 650 2.03 -16.10 -41.91
N THR A 651 1.40 -17.27 -41.75
CA THR A 651 0.39 -17.81 -42.70
C THR A 651 -1.05 -17.34 -42.41
N GLY A 652 -1.20 -16.22 -41.70
CA GLY A 652 -2.47 -15.61 -41.34
C GLY A 652 -3.40 -16.50 -40.50
N SER A 653 -4.67 -16.09 -40.36
CA SER A 653 -5.71 -16.88 -39.69
C SER A 653 -6.56 -17.73 -40.65
N LYS A 654 -6.21 -17.76 -41.94
CA LYS A 654 -6.86 -18.57 -42.99
C LYS A 654 -8.37 -18.36 -43.05
N GLY A 655 -8.79 -17.10 -42.95
CA GLY A 655 -10.19 -16.66 -42.98
C GLY A 655 -10.94 -16.74 -41.65
N ARG A 656 -10.36 -17.30 -40.58
CA ARG A 656 -10.97 -17.28 -39.24
C ARG A 656 -10.83 -15.89 -38.62
N GLU A 657 -11.93 -15.24 -38.27
CA GLU A 657 -11.85 -13.99 -37.50
C GLU A 657 -11.39 -14.25 -36.05
N ILE A 658 -10.35 -13.53 -35.62
CA ILE A 658 -9.79 -13.53 -34.25
C ILE A 658 -9.30 -12.11 -33.91
N SER A 659 -9.14 -11.79 -32.63
CA SER A 659 -8.62 -10.50 -32.17
C SER A 659 -7.12 -10.54 -31.88
N THR A 660 -6.44 -9.40 -31.83
CA THR A 660 -5.02 -9.38 -31.42
C THR A 660 -4.82 -9.81 -29.96
N THR A 661 -5.83 -9.67 -29.09
CA THR A 661 -5.80 -10.30 -27.75
C THR A 661 -5.79 -11.84 -27.84
N MET A 662 -6.57 -12.42 -28.76
CA MET A 662 -6.52 -13.87 -29.02
C MET A 662 -5.20 -14.30 -29.69
N CYS A 663 -4.57 -13.44 -30.49
CA CYS A 663 -3.22 -13.69 -31.02
C CYS A 663 -2.19 -13.71 -29.89
N PHE A 664 -2.20 -12.70 -29.00
CA PHE A 664 -1.34 -12.63 -27.83
C PHE A 664 -1.44 -13.89 -26.96
N ALA A 665 -2.65 -14.33 -26.61
CA ALA A 665 -2.86 -15.52 -25.79
C ALA A 665 -2.29 -16.80 -26.44
N GLN A 666 -2.30 -16.90 -27.77
CA GLN A 666 -1.70 -18.04 -28.48
C GLN A 666 -0.17 -17.97 -28.52
N ILE A 667 0.41 -16.80 -28.78
CA ILE A 667 1.87 -16.56 -28.74
C ILE A 667 2.41 -16.84 -27.33
N LEU A 668 1.82 -16.21 -26.30
CA LEU A 668 2.25 -16.36 -24.92
C LEU A 668 2.18 -17.82 -24.45
N ARG A 669 1.10 -18.54 -24.80
CA ARG A 669 0.98 -19.98 -24.48
C ARG A 669 2.10 -20.79 -25.12
N LYS A 670 2.44 -20.53 -26.39
CA LYS A 670 3.53 -21.19 -27.11
C LYS A 670 4.90 -20.86 -26.48
N MET A 671 5.12 -19.60 -26.08
CA MET A 671 6.31 -19.18 -25.32
C MET A 671 6.43 -19.86 -23.96
N MET A 672 5.34 -19.91 -23.16
CA MET A 672 5.33 -20.57 -21.84
C MET A 672 5.53 -22.10 -21.93
N GLN A 673 5.31 -22.70 -23.10
CA GLN A 673 5.61 -24.12 -23.38
C GLN A 673 7.02 -24.36 -23.93
N ALA A 674 7.80 -23.31 -24.22
CA ALA A 674 9.14 -23.41 -24.82
C ALA A 674 10.25 -23.77 -23.81
N GLY A 675 10.23 -25.02 -23.32
CA GLY A 675 11.34 -25.59 -22.53
C GLY A 675 11.67 -24.83 -21.24
N GLU A 676 12.96 -24.59 -20.99
CA GLU A 676 13.41 -23.84 -19.79
C GLU A 676 13.02 -22.35 -19.86
N PHE A 677 13.14 -21.72 -21.04
CA PHE A 677 12.69 -20.34 -21.28
C PHE A 677 11.21 -20.19 -20.86
N GLY A 678 10.36 -21.13 -21.27
CA GLY A 678 8.94 -21.15 -20.95
C GLY A 678 8.63 -21.22 -19.44
N GLN A 679 9.52 -21.80 -18.62
CA GLN A 679 9.37 -21.79 -17.15
C GLN A 679 9.64 -20.42 -16.52
N ARG A 680 10.47 -19.61 -17.18
CA ARG A 680 10.89 -18.28 -16.73
C ARG A 680 9.97 -17.15 -17.20
N VAL A 681 9.15 -17.40 -18.23
CA VAL A 681 8.04 -16.50 -18.60
C VAL A 681 7.02 -16.45 -17.45
N THR A 682 6.63 -15.26 -17.01
CA THR A 682 5.66 -15.05 -15.94
C THR A 682 4.48 -14.22 -16.45
N LEU A 683 3.27 -14.57 -16.03
CA LEU A 683 2.03 -13.90 -16.46
C LEU A 683 1.34 -13.30 -15.25
N MET A 684 1.07 -11.99 -15.29
CA MET A 684 0.33 -11.25 -14.28
C MET A 684 -1.02 -10.80 -14.85
N VAL A 685 -2.09 -10.91 -14.06
CA VAL A 685 -3.46 -10.50 -14.41
C VAL A 685 -4.11 -9.71 -13.27
N THR A 686 -4.97 -8.75 -13.64
CA THR A 686 -5.71 -7.89 -12.71
C THR A 686 -7.19 -8.31 -12.63
N ASP A 687 -7.45 -9.39 -11.88
CA ASP A 687 -8.73 -10.11 -11.79
C ASP A 687 -9.17 -10.73 -13.12
N GLU A 688 -9.69 -9.92 -14.03
CA GLU A 688 -10.28 -10.36 -15.28
C GLU A 688 -9.27 -11.10 -16.16
N SER A 689 -9.65 -12.30 -16.57
CA SER A 689 -8.82 -13.27 -17.29
C SER A 689 -9.57 -13.94 -18.45
N ARG A 690 -10.90 -14.02 -18.40
CA ARG A 690 -11.77 -14.58 -19.44
C ARG A 690 -11.92 -13.60 -20.60
N THR A 691 -12.03 -12.29 -20.34
CA THR A 691 -11.98 -11.24 -21.38
C THR A 691 -10.70 -11.31 -22.24
N PHE A 692 -9.62 -11.85 -21.68
CA PHE A 692 -8.31 -11.97 -22.35
C PHE A 692 -8.00 -13.41 -22.85
N GLY A 693 -8.89 -14.38 -22.64
CA GLY A 693 -8.66 -15.80 -23.01
C GLY A 693 -7.57 -16.51 -22.21
N ILE A 694 -7.26 -16.00 -21.02
CA ILE A 694 -6.23 -16.52 -20.10
C ILE A 694 -6.78 -17.64 -19.20
N ASP A 695 -8.10 -17.81 -19.10
CA ASP A 695 -8.71 -18.96 -18.40
C ASP A 695 -8.27 -20.32 -18.97
N ALA A 696 -7.99 -20.39 -20.27
CA ALA A 696 -7.37 -21.54 -20.94
C ALA A 696 -5.97 -21.93 -20.39
N PHE A 697 -5.31 -21.04 -19.64
CA PHE A 697 -3.99 -21.27 -19.04
C PHE A 697 -4.10 -21.91 -17.65
N PHE A 698 -5.20 -21.71 -16.93
CA PHE A 698 -5.39 -22.18 -15.55
C PHE A 698 -5.14 -23.69 -15.36
N PRO A 699 -5.73 -24.61 -16.14
CA PRO A 699 -5.50 -26.06 -15.95
C PRO A 699 -4.08 -26.52 -16.33
N ILE A 700 -3.30 -25.69 -17.05
CA ILE A 700 -1.97 -26.03 -17.56
C ILE A 700 -0.87 -25.49 -16.64
N PHE A 701 -0.86 -24.17 -16.45
CA PHE A 701 0.21 -23.44 -15.77
C PHE A 701 -0.13 -23.10 -14.30
N LYS A 702 -1.42 -23.09 -13.97
CA LYS A 702 -2.01 -22.83 -12.65
C LYS A 702 -1.74 -21.42 -12.10
N ILE A 703 -2.65 -20.98 -11.25
CA ILE A 703 -2.51 -19.73 -10.48
C ILE A 703 -1.63 -19.99 -9.25
N HIS A 704 -0.76 -19.05 -8.93
CA HIS A 704 0.08 -19.07 -7.74
C HIS A 704 -0.77 -18.86 -6.48
N ALA A 705 -0.86 -19.90 -5.64
CA ALA A 705 -1.44 -19.81 -4.31
C ALA A 705 -0.49 -20.50 -3.32
N PRO A 706 0.20 -19.77 -2.42
CA PRO A 706 1.29 -20.33 -1.61
C PRO A 706 0.83 -21.44 -0.65
N PHE A 707 -0.46 -21.50 -0.32
CA PHE A 707 -1.07 -22.54 0.52
C PHE A 707 -1.85 -23.61 -0.28
N GLY A 708 -1.87 -23.52 -1.62
CA GLY A 708 -2.63 -24.39 -2.50
C GLY A 708 -4.15 -24.15 -2.52
N GLN A 709 -4.84 -24.89 -3.39
CA GLN A 709 -6.29 -24.79 -3.57
C GLN A 709 -7.02 -25.59 -2.47
N ASN A 710 -7.47 -24.91 -1.42
CA ASN A 710 -8.08 -25.53 -0.23
C ASN A 710 -9.61 -25.66 -0.31
N TYR A 711 -10.17 -25.66 -1.52
CA TYR A 711 -11.61 -25.75 -1.81
C TYR A 711 -11.82 -26.43 -3.18
N THR A 712 -13.05 -26.89 -3.45
CA THR A 712 -13.43 -27.34 -4.80
C THR A 712 -14.01 -26.14 -5.58
N PRO A 713 -13.47 -25.77 -6.76
CA PRO A 713 -13.98 -24.65 -7.54
C PRO A 713 -15.31 -25.00 -8.21
N VAL A 714 -16.14 -23.97 -8.48
CA VAL A 714 -17.48 -24.14 -9.09
C VAL A 714 -17.40 -24.71 -10.51
N ASP A 715 -16.27 -24.55 -11.20
CA ASP A 715 -16.02 -25.07 -12.55
C ASP A 715 -15.12 -26.33 -12.57
N ALA A 716 -15.00 -27.07 -11.46
CA ALA A 716 -14.13 -28.25 -11.33
C ALA A 716 -14.31 -29.34 -12.42
N ASP A 717 -15.53 -29.47 -12.95
CA ASP A 717 -15.92 -30.42 -14.00
C ASP A 717 -15.69 -29.89 -15.43
N GLN A 718 -15.27 -28.62 -15.59
CA GLN A 718 -15.03 -27.99 -16.89
C GLN A 718 -13.59 -28.20 -17.38
N VAL A 719 -13.39 -28.07 -18.69
CA VAL A 719 -12.06 -28.20 -19.31
C VAL A 719 -11.14 -27.04 -18.93
N MET A 720 -11.67 -25.81 -18.87
CA MET A 720 -10.92 -24.59 -18.54
C MET A 720 -11.17 -24.15 -17.09
N LYS A 721 -11.08 -25.12 -16.17
CA LYS A 721 -11.36 -24.93 -14.75
C LYS A 721 -10.32 -24.08 -14.01
N TYR A 722 -10.78 -23.41 -12.98
CA TYR A 722 -9.94 -22.60 -12.08
C TYR A 722 -9.05 -23.51 -11.22
N ALA A 723 -7.72 -23.38 -11.37
CA ALA A 723 -6.75 -24.29 -10.74
C ALA A 723 -5.58 -23.52 -10.12
N GLU A 724 -5.32 -23.76 -8.83
CA GLU A 724 -4.30 -23.06 -8.05
C GLU A 724 -3.26 -24.03 -7.47
N SER A 725 -2.03 -23.57 -7.26
CA SER A 725 -0.99 -24.34 -6.55
C SER A 725 0.18 -23.47 -6.07
N PRO A 726 0.99 -23.93 -5.09
CA PRO A 726 2.17 -23.20 -4.63
C PRO A 726 3.19 -22.95 -5.76
N SER A 727 3.35 -23.93 -6.67
CA SER A 727 4.19 -23.82 -7.86
C SER A 727 3.43 -23.30 -9.10
N GLY A 728 2.27 -22.66 -8.93
CA GLY A 728 1.53 -22.04 -10.02
C GLY A 728 2.31 -20.90 -10.65
N GLN A 729 2.28 -20.81 -11.98
CA GLN A 729 3.10 -19.89 -12.76
C GLN A 729 2.40 -18.55 -13.06
N ILE A 730 1.06 -18.53 -13.08
CA ILE A 730 0.25 -17.31 -13.29
C ILE A 730 0.10 -16.59 -11.95
N LEU A 731 0.28 -15.27 -11.93
CA LEU A 731 0.11 -14.42 -10.76
C LEU A 731 -1.18 -13.62 -10.89
N GLN A 732 -2.19 -14.03 -10.13
CA GLN A 732 -3.47 -13.34 -10.01
C GLN A 732 -3.42 -12.36 -8.84
N GLU A 733 -3.73 -11.09 -9.11
CA GLU A 733 -3.65 -10.00 -8.12
C GLU A 733 -5.03 -9.48 -7.71
N GLY A 734 -6.08 -9.89 -8.42
CA GLY A 734 -7.41 -9.32 -8.29
C GLY A 734 -7.44 -7.86 -8.78
N ILE A 735 -8.40 -7.09 -8.27
CA ILE A 735 -8.63 -5.69 -8.67
C ILE A 735 -7.57 -4.78 -8.02
N SER A 736 -6.33 -4.90 -8.47
CA SER A 736 -5.17 -4.12 -7.99
C SER A 736 -4.12 -3.96 -9.08
N GLU A 737 -4.27 -2.95 -9.93
CA GLU A 737 -3.28 -2.60 -10.96
C GLU A 737 -1.96 -2.16 -10.31
N GLY A 738 -2.06 -1.45 -9.17
CA GLY A 738 -0.92 -1.07 -8.33
C GLY A 738 -0.17 -2.25 -7.72
N GLY A 739 -0.87 -3.36 -7.40
CA GLY A 739 -0.23 -4.61 -7.00
C GLY A 739 0.42 -5.33 -8.18
N ALA A 740 -0.31 -5.44 -9.30
CA ALA A 740 0.16 -6.15 -10.48
C ALA A 740 1.40 -5.52 -11.12
N ILE A 741 1.49 -4.19 -11.21
CA ILE A 741 2.70 -3.52 -11.70
C ILE A 741 3.90 -3.77 -10.78
N MET A 742 3.68 -3.97 -9.47
CA MET A 742 4.76 -4.20 -8.50
C MET A 742 5.25 -5.64 -8.49
N THR A 743 4.35 -6.63 -8.63
CA THR A 743 4.74 -8.01 -8.97
C THR A 743 5.48 -8.06 -10.30
N TRP A 744 5.02 -7.30 -11.30
CA TRP A 744 5.69 -7.18 -12.59
C TRP A 744 7.09 -6.55 -12.46
N ILE A 745 7.28 -5.48 -11.67
CA ILE A 745 8.60 -4.89 -11.36
C ILE A 745 9.52 -5.92 -10.69
N ALA A 746 9.04 -6.62 -9.66
CA ALA A 746 9.82 -7.63 -8.95
C ALA A 746 10.30 -8.77 -9.87
N SER A 747 9.44 -9.18 -10.82
CA SER A 747 9.83 -10.12 -11.89
C SER A 747 10.77 -9.49 -12.92
N ALA A 748 10.50 -8.26 -13.37
CA ALA A 748 11.24 -7.56 -14.43
C ALA A 748 12.65 -7.13 -14.00
N THR A 749 12.95 -7.20 -12.70
CA THR A 749 14.25 -6.86 -12.09
C THR A 749 14.93 -8.06 -11.43
N SER A 750 14.29 -9.24 -11.42
CA SER A 750 14.78 -10.51 -10.84
C SER A 750 16.18 -10.93 -11.32
N TYR A 751 16.53 -10.57 -12.55
CA TYR A 751 17.85 -10.76 -13.14
C TYR A 751 18.97 -10.04 -12.36
N SER A 752 18.63 -8.99 -11.61
CA SER A 752 19.58 -8.17 -10.84
C SER A 752 19.36 -8.21 -9.33
N SER A 753 18.13 -8.35 -8.86
CA SER A 753 17.85 -8.39 -7.42
C SER A 753 18.18 -9.78 -6.83
N GLN A 754 17.84 -10.85 -7.56
CA GLN A 754 18.03 -12.25 -7.15
C GLN A 754 19.01 -13.04 -8.04
N HIS A 755 19.52 -12.49 -9.15
CA HIS A 755 20.29 -13.25 -10.16
C HIS A 755 19.46 -14.45 -10.69
N ALA A 756 18.16 -14.25 -10.91
CA ALA A 756 17.20 -15.30 -11.23
C ALA A 756 16.21 -14.83 -12.30
N PRO A 757 16.66 -14.62 -13.56
CA PRO A 757 15.87 -13.94 -14.58
C PRO A 757 14.53 -14.62 -14.89
N THR A 758 13.47 -13.81 -14.82
CA THR A 758 12.10 -14.10 -15.26
C THR A 758 11.60 -13.00 -16.21
N LEU A 759 10.78 -13.36 -17.20
CA LEU A 759 10.28 -12.47 -18.25
C LEU A 759 8.78 -12.21 -18.05
N PRO A 760 8.37 -11.08 -17.47
CA PRO A 760 6.98 -10.85 -17.14
C PRO A 760 6.17 -10.24 -18.28
N PHE A 761 4.94 -10.74 -18.40
CA PHE A 761 3.85 -10.19 -19.18
C PHE A 761 2.72 -9.81 -18.22
N LEU A 762 2.40 -8.52 -18.11
CA LEU A 762 1.25 -8.03 -17.35
C LEU A 762 0.16 -7.60 -18.34
N ILE A 763 -0.99 -8.28 -18.32
CA ILE A 763 -2.15 -7.98 -19.17
C ILE A 763 -3.31 -7.42 -18.34
N TYR A 764 -3.88 -6.32 -18.81
CA TYR A 764 -4.87 -5.50 -18.10
C TYR A 764 -5.67 -4.65 -19.10
N TYR A 765 -6.79 -4.06 -18.66
CA TYR A 765 -7.52 -3.05 -19.42
C TYR A 765 -6.64 -1.81 -19.62
N SER A 766 -6.15 -1.57 -20.85
CA SER A 766 -5.18 -0.51 -21.23
C SER A 766 -5.28 0.82 -20.48
N MET A 767 -6.50 1.36 -20.36
CA MET A 767 -6.86 2.56 -19.60
C MET A 767 -6.30 2.60 -18.16
N PHE A 768 -6.15 1.45 -17.50
CA PHE A 768 -5.68 1.33 -16.12
C PHE A 768 -4.19 1.02 -15.99
N GLY A 769 -3.43 1.15 -17.08
CA GLY A 769 -1.97 1.22 -17.06
C GLY A 769 -1.46 2.63 -16.75
N PHE A 770 -0.88 3.28 -17.75
CA PHE A 770 -0.18 4.57 -17.61
C PHE A 770 -0.98 5.70 -16.94
N GLN A 771 -2.30 5.71 -17.07
CA GLN A 771 -3.15 6.72 -16.42
C GLN A 771 -3.37 6.45 -14.91
N ARG A 772 -3.25 5.20 -14.45
CA ARG A 772 -3.54 4.77 -13.08
C ARG A 772 -2.29 4.47 -12.26
N VAL A 773 -1.26 3.91 -12.88
CA VAL A 773 0.00 3.47 -12.24
C VAL A 773 1.24 4.04 -12.93
N GLY A 774 1.11 5.19 -13.58
CA GLY A 774 2.19 5.81 -14.38
C GLY A 774 3.50 6.05 -13.60
N ASP A 775 3.42 6.46 -12.33
CA ASP A 775 4.61 6.67 -11.51
C ASP A 775 5.29 5.35 -11.10
N SER A 776 4.53 4.26 -10.90
CA SER A 776 5.09 2.91 -10.74
C SER A 776 5.80 2.44 -12.01
N ILE A 777 5.29 2.79 -13.20
CA ILE A 777 5.98 2.48 -14.47
C ILE A 777 7.25 3.34 -14.62
N TRP A 778 7.26 4.57 -14.10
CA TRP A 778 8.47 5.39 -14.02
C TRP A 778 9.50 4.82 -13.03
N GLN A 779 9.05 4.36 -11.85
CA GLN A 779 9.87 3.61 -10.90
C GLN A 779 10.47 2.36 -11.54
N ALA A 780 9.70 1.63 -12.35
CA ALA A 780 10.20 0.48 -13.11
C ALA A 780 11.29 0.85 -14.13
N ALA A 781 11.10 1.96 -14.85
CA ALA A 781 12.10 2.49 -15.77
C ALA A 781 13.40 2.87 -15.05
N ASP A 782 13.34 3.44 -13.85
CA ASP A 782 14.51 3.71 -13.02
C ASP A 782 15.15 2.42 -12.47
N ALA A 783 14.35 1.47 -11.98
CA ALA A 783 14.81 0.15 -11.51
C ALA A 783 15.48 -0.72 -12.59
N ARG A 784 15.45 -0.26 -13.87
CA ARG A 784 15.98 -0.95 -15.05
C ARG A 784 15.24 -2.27 -15.31
N ALA A 785 13.91 -2.22 -15.14
CA ALA A 785 13.00 -3.31 -15.43
C ALA A 785 13.07 -3.75 -16.91
N ARG A 786 12.82 -5.03 -17.15
CA ARG A 786 12.71 -5.67 -18.47
C ARG A 786 11.48 -6.56 -18.52
N GLY A 787 10.53 -6.26 -19.40
CA GLY A 787 9.34 -7.07 -19.60
C GLY A 787 8.31 -6.42 -20.52
N PHE A 788 7.13 -7.04 -20.60
CA PHE A 788 6.01 -6.61 -21.43
C PHE A 788 4.82 -6.16 -20.59
N LEU A 789 4.27 -5.01 -20.93
CA LEU A 789 2.97 -4.50 -20.52
C LEU A 789 2.01 -4.66 -21.70
N ILE A 790 0.88 -5.33 -21.51
CA ILE A 790 -0.08 -5.63 -22.57
C ILE A 790 -1.38 -4.87 -22.29
N GLY A 791 -1.57 -3.77 -23.02
CA GLY A 791 -2.75 -2.92 -22.94
C GLY A 791 -3.91 -3.56 -23.70
N ALA A 792 -4.57 -4.53 -23.07
CA ALA A 792 -5.70 -5.23 -23.67
C ALA A 792 -6.97 -4.38 -23.69
N THR A 793 -7.93 -4.83 -24.50
CA THR A 793 -9.17 -4.09 -24.80
C THR A 793 -8.94 -2.64 -25.22
N TYR A 794 -7.86 -2.39 -25.98
CA TYR A 794 -7.49 -1.04 -26.44
C TYR A 794 -8.55 -0.45 -27.39
N GLY A 795 -8.53 0.88 -27.54
CA GLY A 795 -9.23 1.61 -28.58
C GLY A 795 -10.48 2.36 -28.10
N ARG A 796 -10.54 3.67 -28.38
CA ARG A 796 -11.62 4.57 -27.96
C ARG A 796 -12.98 4.11 -28.51
N THR A 797 -12.99 3.63 -29.75
CA THR A 797 -14.19 3.10 -30.43
C THR A 797 -14.33 1.60 -30.27
N THR A 798 -13.22 0.88 -30.05
CA THR A 798 -13.21 -0.59 -30.09
C THR A 798 -13.74 -1.24 -28.81
N LEU A 799 -13.50 -0.67 -27.62
CA LEU A 799 -14.14 -1.08 -26.36
C LEU A 799 -15.52 -0.43 -26.19
N ASN A 800 -16.42 -0.68 -27.14
CA ASN A 800 -17.58 0.17 -27.41
C ASN A 800 -18.65 0.23 -26.31
N GLY A 801 -18.82 -0.83 -25.51
CA GLY A 801 -19.85 -0.88 -24.45
C GLY A 801 -19.47 -0.11 -23.18
N GLU A 802 -18.19 -0.14 -22.79
CA GLU A 802 -17.73 0.24 -21.44
C GLU A 802 -17.62 1.76 -21.20
N GLY A 803 -17.67 2.55 -22.28
CA GLY A 803 -17.79 4.00 -22.23
C GLY A 803 -16.61 4.75 -21.59
N LEU A 804 -16.95 5.90 -20.97
CA LEU A 804 -16.03 7.00 -20.68
C LEU A 804 -14.78 6.61 -19.89
N GLN A 805 -14.90 5.73 -18.90
CA GLN A 805 -13.82 5.38 -17.99
C GLN A 805 -12.99 4.16 -18.43
N HIS A 806 -13.26 3.61 -19.62
CA HIS A 806 -12.60 2.39 -20.12
C HIS A 806 -12.05 2.53 -21.54
N GLN A 807 -12.73 3.30 -22.39
CA GLN A 807 -12.37 3.51 -23.80
C GLN A 807 -11.06 4.31 -23.94
N ASP A 808 -9.95 3.61 -24.16
CA ASP A 808 -8.61 4.19 -24.26
C ASP A 808 -8.23 4.53 -25.70
N GLY A 809 -7.81 5.78 -25.91
CA GLY A 809 -7.23 6.27 -27.15
C GLY A 809 -6.15 7.30 -26.86
N HIS A 810 -5.41 7.13 -25.77
CA HIS A 810 -4.40 8.10 -25.31
C HIS A 810 -3.27 7.51 -24.47
N SER A 811 -3.37 6.29 -23.93
CA SER A 811 -2.28 5.75 -23.09
C SER A 811 -0.97 5.50 -23.85
N LEU A 812 -0.99 5.24 -25.16
CA LEU A 812 0.23 5.23 -26.00
C LEU A 812 0.96 6.60 -25.99
N LEU A 813 0.22 7.71 -25.96
CA LEU A 813 0.79 9.06 -25.88
C LEU A 813 1.36 9.34 -24.47
N ILE A 814 0.71 8.84 -23.42
CA ILE A 814 1.26 8.90 -22.05
C ILE A 814 2.54 8.03 -21.96
N ALA A 815 2.50 6.80 -22.48
CA ALA A 815 3.62 5.85 -22.49
C ALA A 815 4.86 6.41 -23.19
N HIS A 816 4.66 7.17 -24.28
CA HIS A 816 5.75 7.84 -25.01
C HIS A 816 6.58 8.79 -24.10
N THR A 817 5.98 9.37 -23.06
CA THR A 817 6.71 10.27 -22.13
C THR A 817 7.79 9.56 -21.31
N CYS A 818 7.74 8.23 -21.18
CA CYS A 818 8.75 7.45 -20.48
C CYS A 818 9.87 6.97 -21.44
N PRO A 819 11.13 7.43 -21.29
CA PRO A 819 12.21 7.12 -22.25
C PRO A 819 12.59 5.64 -22.35
N ALA A 820 12.23 4.81 -21.36
CA ALA A 820 12.51 3.38 -21.36
C ALA A 820 11.37 2.53 -21.96
N VAL A 821 10.18 3.10 -22.18
CA VAL A 821 9.00 2.39 -22.68
C VAL A 821 8.88 2.54 -24.19
N LYS A 822 8.93 1.43 -24.93
CA LYS A 822 8.60 1.36 -26.36
C LYS A 822 7.13 0.98 -26.53
N GLY A 823 6.32 1.89 -27.08
CA GLY A 823 4.88 1.69 -27.28
C GLY A 823 4.55 1.25 -28.70
N TYR A 824 3.75 0.18 -28.87
CA TYR A 824 3.35 -0.37 -30.16
C TYR A 824 1.84 -0.62 -30.25
N ASP A 825 1.26 -0.42 -31.44
CA ASP A 825 -0.18 -0.47 -31.73
C ASP A 825 -0.56 -1.47 -32.87
N PRO A 826 -0.24 -2.77 -32.73
CA PRO A 826 -0.36 -3.75 -33.82
C PRO A 826 -1.81 -4.01 -34.24
N ALA A 827 -2.04 -4.00 -35.56
CA ALA A 827 -3.27 -4.42 -36.20
C ALA A 827 -3.36 -5.94 -36.35
N PHE A 828 -2.23 -6.62 -36.60
CA PHE A 828 -2.20 -8.02 -37.01
C PHE A 828 -1.41 -8.94 -36.08
N GLY A 829 -1.74 -10.24 -36.13
CA GLY A 829 -1.10 -11.27 -35.30
C GLY A 829 0.40 -11.45 -35.55
N TYR A 830 0.86 -11.31 -36.80
CA TYR A 830 2.29 -11.41 -37.13
C TYR A 830 3.09 -10.17 -36.67
N GLU A 831 2.48 -8.97 -36.70
CA GLU A 831 3.11 -7.75 -36.17
C GLU A 831 3.37 -7.91 -34.68
N MET A 832 2.35 -8.33 -33.93
CA MET A 832 2.45 -8.62 -32.51
C MET A 832 3.51 -9.71 -32.20
N ALA A 833 3.60 -10.76 -33.03
CA ALA A 833 4.61 -11.80 -32.87
C ALA A 833 6.04 -11.24 -33.04
N ALA A 834 6.31 -10.50 -34.12
CA ALA A 834 7.62 -9.92 -34.40
C ALA A 834 8.02 -8.82 -33.38
N ILE A 835 7.06 -8.03 -32.89
CA ILE A 835 7.29 -7.05 -31.81
C ILE A 835 7.68 -7.76 -30.50
N ILE A 836 7.03 -8.87 -30.16
CA ILE A 836 7.37 -9.66 -28.97
C ILE A 836 8.72 -10.37 -29.15
N GLU A 837 9.00 -10.97 -30.31
CA GLU A 837 10.30 -11.61 -30.61
C GLU A 837 11.45 -10.60 -30.51
N ASN A 838 11.31 -9.42 -31.11
CA ASN A 838 12.31 -8.35 -31.00
C ASN A 838 12.46 -7.84 -29.56
N GLY A 839 11.37 -7.72 -28.80
CA GLY A 839 11.43 -7.33 -27.39
C GLY A 839 12.18 -8.35 -26.53
N VAL A 840 11.96 -9.66 -26.76
CA VAL A 840 12.72 -10.75 -26.13
C VAL A 840 14.20 -10.65 -26.51
N LYS A 841 14.50 -10.48 -27.80
CA LYS A 841 15.86 -10.30 -28.31
C LYS A 841 16.58 -9.12 -27.67
N GLU A 842 15.96 -7.93 -27.62
CA GLU A 842 16.56 -6.76 -26.98
C GLU A 842 16.80 -6.98 -25.49
N MET A 843 15.79 -7.40 -24.75
CA MET A 843 15.85 -7.46 -23.29
C MET A 843 16.70 -8.61 -22.74
N TRP A 844 16.68 -9.76 -23.41
CA TRP A 844 17.31 -11.00 -22.94
C TRP A 844 18.50 -11.43 -23.80
N GLY A 845 18.49 -11.18 -25.11
CA GLY A 845 19.64 -11.45 -26.00
C GLY A 845 20.69 -10.34 -26.01
N GLU A 846 20.27 -9.08 -25.94
CA GLU A 846 21.15 -7.89 -26.01
C GLU A 846 21.32 -7.19 -24.64
N ASP A 847 20.70 -7.73 -23.58
CA ASP A 847 20.68 -7.18 -22.22
C ASP A 847 20.18 -5.71 -22.12
N LYS A 848 19.35 -5.25 -23.06
CA LYS A 848 18.80 -3.88 -23.06
C LYS A 848 17.75 -3.68 -21.97
N ASP A 849 17.87 -2.58 -21.24
CA ASP A 849 17.03 -2.25 -20.10
C ASP A 849 15.83 -1.37 -20.53
N VAL A 850 14.98 -1.97 -21.35
CA VAL A 850 13.77 -1.38 -21.96
C VAL A 850 12.50 -2.10 -21.50
N ILE A 851 11.37 -1.42 -21.62
CA ILE A 851 10.03 -1.92 -21.32
C ILE A 851 9.24 -1.90 -22.62
N TYR A 852 8.58 -3.00 -22.98
CA TYR A 852 7.67 -3.04 -24.13
C TYR A 852 6.24 -2.80 -23.66
N TYR A 853 5.54 -1.83 -24.25
CA TYR A 853 4.09 -1.65 -24.12
C TYR A 853 3.44 -1.98 -25.46
N VAL A 854 2.57 -2.99 -25.49
CA VAL A 854 1.91 -3.46 -26.72
C VAL A 854 0.40 -3.44 -26.50
N THR A 855 -0.35 -2.77 -27.38
CA THR A 855 -1.82 -2.78 -27.31
C THR A 855 -2.38 -4.12 -27.80
N ALA A 856 -3.57 -4.48 -27.33
CA ALA A 856 -4.31 -5.63 -27.83
C ALA A 856 -5.81 -5.32 -27.86
N TYR A 857 -6.47 -5.66 -28.96
CA TYR A 857 -7.86 -5.32 -29.23
C TYR A 857 -8.80 -6.49 -28.95
N ASN A 858 -10.09 -6.19 -28.71
CA ASN A 858 -11.17 -7.18 -28.55
C ASN A 858 -12.14 -7.23 -29.74
N GLU A 859 -11.76 -6.66 -30.88
CA GLU A 859 -12.45 -6.86 -32.16
C GLU A 859 -11.82 -8.03 -32.91
N ASN A 860 -12.66 -8.90 -33.47
CA ASN A 860 -12.20 -9.98 -34.33
C ASN A 860 -12.14 -9.49 -35.79
N MET A 861 -11.09 -9.90 -36.50
CA MET A 861 -10.97 -9.78 -37.95
C MET A 861 -10.16 -10.95 -38.50
N ALA A 862 -10.24 -11.19 -39.81
CA ALA A 862 -9.31 -12.11 -40.46
C ALA A 862 -7.88 -11.52 -40.39
N MET A 863 -6.93 -12.30 -39.90
CA MET A 863 -5.52 -11.93 -39.89
C MET A 863 -4.92 -12.30 -41.25
N PRO A 864 -4.38 -11.35 -42.03
CA PRO A 864 -3.75 -11.62 -43.32
C PRO A 864 -2.44 -12.40 -43.15
N GLU A 865 -1.94 -12.96 -44.25
CA GLU A 865 -0.58 -13.52 -44.31
C GLU A 865 0.44 -12.37 -44.22
N LYS A 866 1.62 -12.63 -43.64
CA LYS A 866 2.67 -11.62 -43.49
C LYS A 866 3.27 -11.29 -44.87
N PRO A 867 3.30 -10.02 -45.31
CA PRO A 867 3.99 -9.64 -46.55
C PRO A 867 5.50 -9.92 -46.48
N GLU A 868 6.15 -10.18 -47.61
CA GLU A 868 7.60 -10.46 -47.61
C GLU A 868 8.43 -9.23 -47.20
N GLY A 869 9.44 -9.44 -46.34
CA GLY A 869 10.47 -8.44 -46.01
C GLY A 869 10.07 -7.32 -45.03
N VAL A 870 8.87 -7.36 -44.43
CA VAL A 870 8.36 -6.26 -43.60
C VAL A 870 8.85 -6.25 -42.15
N ASP A 871 9.54 -7.29 -41.67
CA ASP A 871 9.89 -7.46 -40.25
C ASP A 871 10.69 -6.28 -39.67
N GLU A 872 11.58 -5.66 -40.46
CA GLU A 872 12.30 -4.44 -40.04
C GLU A 872 11.35 -3.23 -39.86
N GLY A 873 10.42 -3.03 -40.78
CA GLY A 873 9.45 -1.94 -40.73
C GLY A 873 8.43 -2.11 -39.60
N ILE A 874 8.01 -3.35 -39.30
CA ILE A 874 7.18 -3.69 -38.14
C ILE A 874 7.86 -3.24 -36.84
N VAL A 875 9.16 -3.49 -36.68
CA VAL A 875 9.91 -3.13 -35.47
C VAL A 875 10.22 -1.63 -35.40
N LYS A 876 10.51 -0.97 -36.53
CA LYS A 876 10.75 0.48 -36.61
C LYS A 876 9.49 1.34 -36.44
N GLY A 877 8.30 0.79 -36.72
CA GLY A 877 7.01 1.44 -36.44
C GLY A 877 6.14 1.73 -37.65
N LEU A 878 6.59 1.43 -38.88
CA LEU A 878 5.88 1.73 -40.12
C LEU A 878 6.35 0.82 -41.26
N TYR A 879 5.41 0.25 -42.03
CA TYR A 879 5.69 -0.42 -43.31
C TYR A 879 4.50 -0.32 -44.28
N LYS A 880 4.76 -0.45 -45.59
CA LYS A 880 3.72 -0.48 -46.62
C LYS A 880 3.05 -1.85 -46.61
N PHE A 881 1.74 -1.88 -46.38
CA PHE A 881 0.94 -3.10 -46.38
C PHE A 881 0.52 -3.50 -47.80
N SER A 882 0.15 -2.53 -48.65
CA SER A 882 -0.20 -2.79 -50.06
C SER A 882 -0.04 -1.55 -50.95
N ASP A 883 0.54 -1.73 -52.13
CA ASP A 883 0.61 -0.70 -53.17
C ASP A 883 -0.76 -0.32 -53.76
N ALA A 884 -0.85 0.90 -54.28
CA ALA A 884 -2.03 1.41 -54.96
C ALA A 884 -2.34 0.63 -56.25
N LYS A 885 -3.54 0.05 -56.32
CA LYS A 885 -4.17 -0.39 -57.58
C LYS A 885 -4.12 0.79 -58.57
N SER A 886 -3.66 0.55 -59.80
CA SER A 886 -3.29 1.62 -60.75
C SER A 886 -4.47 2.57 -61.05
N ALA A 887 -4.26 3.86 -60.77
CA ALA A 887 -5.23 4.93 -60.95
C ALA A 887 -4.51 6.27 -61.24
N ASP A 888 -5.22 7.21 -61.86
CA ASP A 888 -4.68 8.53 -62.26
C ASP A 888 -4.40 9.44 -61.05
N HIS A 889 -5.12 9.23 -59.95
CA HIS A 889 -4.90 9.90 -58.67
C HIS A 889 -4.53 8.89 -57.57
N LYS A 890 -3.71 9.32 -56.61
CA LYS A 890 -3.23 8.48 -55.50
C LYS A 890 -3.29 9.18 -54.16
N VAL A 891 -3.52 8.40 -53.10
CA VAL A 891 -3.48 8.83 -51.70
C VAL A 891 -2.79 7.75 -50.85
N ARG A 892 -2.03 8.16 -49.83
CA ARG A 892 -1.55 7.24 -48.78
C ARG A 892 -2.54 7.20 -47.64
N ILE A 893 -2.89 6.00 -47.19
CA ILE A 893 -3.68 5.82 -45.96
C ILE A 893 -2.85 5.02 -44.96
N ILE A 894 -2.70 5.56 -43.75
CA ILE A 894 -1.99 4.92 -42.64
C ILE A 894 -3.02 4.43 -41.62
N GLY A 895 -3.11 3.10 -41.45
CA GLY A 895 -3.90 2.47 -40.40
C GLY A 895 -3.07 2.06 -39.18
N SER A 896 -3.74 1.82 -38.07
CA SER A 896 -3.15 1.31 -36.82
C SER A 896 -4.21 0.50 -36.05
N GLY A 897 -3.80 -0.58 -35.37
CA GLY A 897 -4.68 -1.40 -34.55
C GLY A 897 -5.97 -1.89 -35.24
N ALA A 898 -7.07 -2.01 -34.48
CA ALA A 898 -8.38 -2.40 -35.03
C ALA A 898 -8.94 -1.43 -36.09
N ILE A 899 -8.49 -0.16 -36.09
CA ILE A 899 -8.90 0.85 -37.06
C ILE A 899 -8.25 0.62 -38.45
N MET A 900 -7.22 -0.21 -38.55
CA MET A 900 -6.73 -0.74 -39.83
C MET A 900 -7.85 -1.36 -40.68
N LYS A 901 -8.89 -1.96 -40.07
CA LYS A 901 -10.08 -2.47 -40.79
C LYS A 901 -10.84 -1.35 -41.52
N GLN A 902 -10.94 -0.14 -40.94
CA GLN A 902 -11.58 1.01 -41.59
C GLN A 902 -10.73 1.55 -42.74
N ALA A 903 -9.41 1.55 -42.58
CA ALA A 903 -8.46 1.94 -43.63
C ALA A 903 -8.49 0.96 -44.82
N MET A 904 -8.59 -0.35 -44.56
CA MET A 904 -8.76 -1.39 -45.58
C MET A 904 -10.10 -1.27 -46.31
N ASP A 905 -11.22 -1.17 -45.60
CA ASP A 905 -12.55 -1.03 -46.20
C ASP A 905 -12.66 0.22 -47.11
N ALA A 906 -11.92 1.30 -46.80
CA ALA A 906 -11.93 2.53 -47.60
C ALA A 906 -11.24 2.39 -48.97
N ILE A 907 -10.39 1.38 -49.18
CA ILE A 907 -9.66 1.17 -50.45
C ILE A 907 -10.61 0.94 -51.61
N ASP A 908 -11.57 0.02 -51.45
CA ASP A 908 -12.46 -0.34 -52.54
C ASP A 908 -13.50 0.76 -52.80
N ILE A 909 -13.89 1.55 -51.79
CA ILE A 909 -14.73 2.73 -51.97
C ILE A 909 -13.97 3.81 -52.76
N LEU A 910 -12.71 4.09 -52.42
CA LEU A 910 -11.89 5.09 -53.14
C LEU A 910 -11.59 4.67 -54.59
N ALA A 911 -11.50 3.37 -54.86
CA ALA A 911 -11.37 2.84 -56.21
C ALA A 911 -12.60 3.13 -57.10
N GLU A 912 -13.82 3.16 -56.56
CA GLU A 912 -15.03 3.56 -57.32
C GLU A 912 -14.97 5.02 -57.80
N TYR A 913 -14.20 5.88 -57.12
CA TYR A 913 -13.95 7.28 -57.50
C TYR A 913 -12.66 7.48 -58.32
N GLY A 914 -11.97 6.41 -58.71
CA GLY A 914 -10.72 6.50 -59.48
C GLY A 914 -9.51 6.97 -58.67
N VAL A 915 -9.51 6.77 -57.35
CA VAL A 915 -8.38 7.09 -56.46
C VAL A 915 -7.72 5.80 -55.96
N GLY A 916 -6.44 5.63 -56.29
CA GLY A 916 -5.63 4.50 -55.83
C GLY A 916 -5.09 4.73 -54.42
N VAL A 917 -5.29 3.77 -53.51
CA VAL A 917 -4.81 3.84 -52.14
C VAL A 917 -3.53 3.03 -51.95
N GLU A 918 -2.47 3.69 -51.52
CA GLU A 918 -1.30 3.03 -50.95
C GLU A 918 -1.51 2.87 -49.44
N LEU A 919 -1.69 1.64 -48.96
CA LEU A 919 -1.98 1.36 -47.55
C LEU A 919 -0.70 1.08 -46.77
N TRP A 920 -0.57 1.72 -45.60
CA TRP A 920 0.52 1.57 -44.66
C TRP A 920 -0.01 1.11 -43.29
N SER A 921 0.74 0.24 -42.61
CA SER A 921 0.50 -0.12 -41.20
C SER A 921 1.50 0.62 -40.32
N ALA A 922 1.01 1.45 -39.40
CA ALA A 922 1.83 2.11 -38.38
C ALA A 922 1.78 1.33 -37.06
N THR A 923 2.75 0.46 -36.86
CA THR A 923 2.93 -0.32 -35.63
C THR A 923 3.46 0.53 -34.46
N SER A 924 4.09 1.70 -34.69
CA SER A 924 4.42 2.66 -33.63
C SER A 924 4.72 4.06 -34.17
N TYR A 925 3.86 5.04 -33.89
CA TYR A 925 4.20 6.46 -34.11
C TYR A 925 5.26 6.98 -33.13
N GLY A 926 5.42 6.32 -31.98
CA GLY A 926 6.33 6.74 -30.92
C GLY A 926 7.80 6.45 -31.23
N GLU A 927 8.11 5.26 -31.73
CA GLU A 927 9.50 4.90 -32.07
C GLU A 927 9.99 5.65 -33.31
N LEU A 928 9.14 5.86 -34.32
CA LEU A 928 9.42 6.70 -35.49
C LEU A 928 9.87 8.11 -35.09
N GLN A 929 9.12 8.78 -34.20
CA GLN A 929 9.49 10.12 -33.74
C GLN A 929 10.83 10.11 -32.98
N ARG A 930 11.10 9.08 -32.16
CA ARG A 930 12.35 8.98 -31.38
C ARG A 930 13.57 8.78 -32.28
N GLU A 931 13.45 7.94 -33.30
CA GLU A 931 14.50 7.72 -34.30
C GLU A 931 14.74 8.98 -35.13
N ALA A 932 13.68 9.64 -35.62
CA ALA A 932 13.81 10.87 -36.40
C ALA A 932 14.38 12.06 -35.59
N ILE A 933 14.01 12.21 -34.31
CA ILE A 933 14.65 13.18 -33.39
C ILE A 933 16.12 12.82 -33.13
N ALA A 934 16.48 11.53 -33.09
CA ALA A 934 17.87 11.13 -32.95
C ALA A 934 18.70 11.50 -34.19
N CYS A 935 18.16 11.31 -35.40
CA CYS A 935 18.80 11.74 -36.65
C CYS A 935 18.99 13.26 -36.69
N GLN A 936 17.93 14.05 -36.47
CA GLN A 936 18.03 15.52 -36.38
C GLN A 936 19.00 16.00 -35.27
N ARG A 937 19.12 15.24 -34.16
CA ARG A 937 20.09 15.56 -33.10
C ARG A 937 21.53 15.34 -33.56
N LEU A 938 21.80 14.31 -34.39
CA LEU A 938 23.14 14.09 -34.96
C LEU A 938 23.51 15.19 -35.95
N GLU A 939 22.60 15.52 -36.86
CA GLU A 939 22.77 16.60 -37.85
C GLU A 939 23.05 17.96 -37.16
N ARG A 940 22.20 18.35 -36.21
CA ARG A 940 22.34 19.60 -35.43
C ARG A 940 23.64 19.68 -34.62
N LEU A 941 24.29 18.54 -34.34
CA LEU A 941 25.59 18.47 -33.66
C LEU A 941 26.77 18.33 -34.64
N GLY A 942 26.53 18.42 -35.95
CA GLY A 942 27.56 18.38 -36.99
C GLY A 942 28.06 16.97 -37.33
N GLY A 943 27.32 15.93 -36.97
CA GLY A 943 27.60 14.54 -37.38
C GLY A 943 26.88 14.17 -38.67
N GLU A 944 27.38 13.15 -39.37
CA GLU A 944 26.65 12.51 -40.46
C GLU A 944 25.38 11.83 -39.89
N ALA A 945 24.22 12.32 -40.30
CA ALA A 945 22.92 11.77 -39.92
C ALA A 945 22.32 10.99 -41.10
N PRO A 946 21.80 9.77 -40.89
CA PRO A 946 20.98 9.11 -41.89
C PRO A 946 19.60 9.77 -41.97
N THR A 947 18.98 9.72 -43.16
CA THR A 947 17.54 9.98 -43.32
C THR A 947 16.75 9.06 -42.40
N SER A 948 15.80 9.59 -41.64
CA SER A 948 14.99 8.80 -40.68
C SER A 948 14.07 7.80 -41.38
N TRP A 949 13.62 6.76 -40.69
CA TRP A 949 12.76 5.74 -41.28
C TRP A 949 11.42 6.31 -41.78
N VAL A 950 10.86 7.30 -41.06
CA VAL A 950 9.65 8.01 -41.52
C VAL A 950 9.90 8.78 -42.82
N GLU A 951 11.03 9.47 -42.96
CA GLU A 951 11.40 10.15 -44.22
C GLU A 951 11.67 9.15 -45.35
N GLN A 952 12.29 8.00 -45.07
CA GLN A 952 12.49 6.91 -46.04
C GLN A 952 11.16 6.32 -46.53
N CYS A 953 10.12 6.32 -45.69
CA CYS A 953 8.79 5.80 -46.03
C CYS A 953 7.86 6.83 -46.68
N LEU A 954 7.90 8.10 -46.25
CA LEU A 954 6.87 9.10 -46.52
C LEU A 954 7.41 10.49 -46.95
N GLY A 955 8.73 10.67 -47.07
CA GLY A 955 9.37 11.97 -47.34
C GLY A 955 9.32 12.45 -48.80
N ASP A 956 8.86 11.62 -49.74
CA ASP A 956 8.79 11.91 -51.18
C ASP A 956 7.60 12.77 -51.63
N GLY A 957 6.64 13.02 -50.74
CA GLY A 957 5.52 13.95 -50.96
C GLY A 957 4.15 13.30 -51.23
N GLY A 958 3.19 14.11 -51.68
CA GLY A 958 1.82 13.68 -51.97
C GLY A 958 0.84 13.94 -50.82
N VAL A 959 -0.30 13.23 -50.83
CA VAL A 959 -1.35 13.34 -49.82
C VAL A 959 -1.34 12.09 -48.93
N THR A 960 -1.21 12.28 -47.63
CA THR A 960 -1.17 11.22 -46.62
C THR A 960 -2.23 11.44 -45.54
N VAL A 961 -3.12 10.46 -45.36
CA VAL A 961 -4.18 10.44 -44.36
C VAL A 961 -3.91 9.34 -43.33
N ALA A 962 -3.64 9.70 -42.09
CA ALA A 962 -3.60 8.74 -40.98
C ALA A 962 -4.97 8.62 -40.30
N VAL A 963 -5.35 7.41 -39.91
CA VAL A 963 -6.55 7.12 -39.12
C VAL A 963 -6.22 6.17 -37.97
N SER A 964 -6.69 6.49 -36.76
CA SER A 964 -6.35 5.73 -35.56
C SER A 964 -7.46 5.75 -34.51
N ASP A 965 -7.52 4.72 -33.67
CA ASP A 965 -8.42 4.67 -32.49
C ASP A 965 -7.86 5.52 -31.32
N ASN A 966 -6.71 6.14 -31.54
CA ASN A 966 -6.07 7.13 -30.68
C ASN A 966 -6.51 8.55 -31.04
N MET A 967 -6.40 9.47 -30.09
CA MET A 967 -6.52 10.91 -30.33
C MET A 967 -5.48 11.39 -31.35
N THR A 968 -5.83 12.40 -32.15
CA THR A 968 -5.03 12.85 -33.30
C THR A 968 -3.62 13.30 -32.94
N ALA A 969 -3.37 13.67 -31.68
CA ALA A 969 -2.04 14.02 -31.17
C ALA A 969 -1.01 12.87 -31.28
N TYR A 970 -1.42 11.60 -31.25
CA TYR A 970 -0.49 10.46 -31.32
C TYR A 970 0.03 10.20 -32.75
N PRO A 971 -0.80 10.11 -33.82
CA PRO A 971 -0.26 10.06 -35.19
C PRO A 971 0.44 11.36 -35.61
N LYS A 972 0.04 12.53 -35.06
CA LYS A 972 0.72 13.81 -35.31
C LYS A 972 2.16 13.87 -34.77
N LEU A 973 2.63 12.91 -33.97
CA LEU A 973 4.02 12.85 -33.52
C LEU A 973 5.02 12.81 -34.69
N ILE A 974 4.66 12.20 -35.83
CA ILE A 974 5.56 12.07 -37.00
C ILE A 974 5.40 13.20 -38.04
N ALA A 975 4.47 14.14 -37.84
CA ALA A 975 4.12 15.15 -38.83
C ALA A 975 5.30 15.99 -39.40
N PRO A 976 6.36 16.33 -38.64
CA PRO A 976 7.51 17.08 -39.19
C PRO A 976 8.34 16.37 -40.26
N TRP A 977 8.12 15.07 -40.48
CA TRP A 977 8.93 14.21 -41.36
C TRP A 977 8.13 13.56 -42.50
N VAL A 978 6.82 13.84 -42.60
CA VAL A 978 5.98 13.41 -43.72
C VAL A 978 6.03 14.46 -44.81
N GLY A 979 6.34 14.06 -46.03
CA GLY A 979 6.36 14.95 -47.19
C GLY A 979 4.95 15.25 -47.70
N GLY A 980 4.71 16.51 -48.09
CA GLY A 980 3.42 16.95 -48.64
C GLY A 980 2.36 17.19 -47.56
N ASP A 981 1.11 16.83 -47.86
CA ASP A 981 -0.02 17.04 -46.94
C ASP A 981 -0.19 15.84 -46.00
N PHE A 982 -0.11 16.09 -44.69
CA PHE A 982 -0.38 15.09 -43.65
C PHE A 982 -1.59 15.45 -42.81
N ILE A 983 -2.67 14.68 -42.94
CA ILE A 983 -3.93 14.88 -42.23
C ILE A 983 -4.22 13.67 -41.35
N VAL A 984 -4.79 13.89 -40.16
CA VAL A 984 -5.04 12.85 -39.16
C VAL A 984 -6.50 12.88 -38.70
N LEU A 985 -7.17 11.73 -38.85
CA LEU A 985 -8.42 11.39 -38.17
C LEU A 985 -8.10 10.59 -36.91
N GLY A 986 -8.75 10.90 -35.79
CA GLY A 986 -8.43 10.28 -34.51
C GLY A 986 -9.47 10.57 -33.44
N ALA A 987 -9.63 9.63 -32.50
CA ALA A 987 -10.71 9.60 -31.53
C ALA A 987 -10.46 10.52 -30.31
N ASP A 988 -10.38 11.83 -30.60
CA ASP A 988 -10.28 12.92 -29.63
C ASP A 988 -11.57 13.10 -28.81
N GLY A 989 -11.43 13.27 -27.49
CA GLY A 989 -12.54 13.51 -26.56
C GLY A 989 -12.93 12.31 -25.67
N PHE A 990 -13.98 12.49 -24.87
CA PHE A 990 -14.45 11.47 -23.92
C PHE A 990 -15.27 10.36 -24.59
N GLY A 991 -14.95 9.11 -24.22
CA GLY A 991 -15.69 7.91 -24.59
C GLY A 991 -17.14 7.89 -24.11
N ARG A 992 -17.95 7.02 -24.72
CA ARG A 992 -19.38 6.80 -24.47
C ARG A 992 -19.80 5.39 -24.91
N SER A 993 -20.84 4.85 -24.30
CA SER A 993 -21.36 3.51 -24.63
C SER A 993 -22.24 3.56 -25.88
N ASP A 994 -21.84 2.86 -26.94
CA ASP A 994 -22.64 2.68 -28.17
C ASP A 994 -22.13 1.45 -28.96
N THR A 995 -22.52 1.24 -30.22
CA THR A 995 -21.91 0.25 -31.13
C THR A 995 -20.56 0.75 -31.67
N ARG A 996 -19.66 -0.16 -32.10
CA ARG A 996 -18.39 0.23 -32.75
C ARG A 996 -18.60 1.12 -33.99
N GLU A 997 -19.64 0.83 -34.77
CA GLU A 997 -20.06 1.64 -35.93
C GLU A 997 -20.42 3.07 -35.52
N ASN A 998 -21.34 3.22 -34.55
CA ASN A 998 -21.77 4.53 -34.07
C ASN A 998 -20.63 5.32 -33.41
N LEU A 999 -19.72 4.65 -32.70
CA LEU A 999 -18.54 5.32 -32.13
C LEU A 999 -17.54 5.74 -33.20
N ARG A 1000 -17.21 4.89 -34.17
CA ARG A 1000 -16.29 5.25 -35.27
C ARG A 1000 -16.84 6.41 -36.09
N ARG A 1001 -18.15 6.44 -36.29
CA ARG A 1001 -18.86 7.57 -36.92
C ARG A 1001 -18.92 8.83 -36.07
N PHE A 1002 -19.12 8.71 -34.75
CA PHE A 1002 -19.15 9.84 -33.82
C PHE A 1002 -17.76 10.49 -33.66
N PHE A 1003 -16.69 9.69 -33.67
CA PHE A 1003 -15.30 10.13 -33.59
C PHE A 1003 -14.67 10.41 -34.96
N GLU A 1004 -15.44 10.35 -36.06
CA GLU A 1004 -15.00 10.65 -37.44
C GLU A 1004 -13.82 9.77 -37.93
N VAL A 1005 -13.73 8.53 -37.47
CA VAL A 1005 -12.71 7.52 -37.80
C VAL A 1005 -13.26 6.26 -38.51
N ASP A 1006 -14.50 6.32 -39.01
CA ASP A 1006 -15.05 5.29 -39.90
C ASP A 1006 -14.49 5.41 -41.33
N LYS A 1007 -14.69 4.36 -42.13
CA LYS A 1007 -14.26 4.32 -43.53
C LYS A 1007 -14.91 5.40 -44.40
N GLU A 1008 -16.13 5.84 -44.09
CA GLU A 1008 -16.83 6.90 -44.80
C GLU A 1008 -16.15 8.26 -44.60
N HIS A 1009 -15.69 8.57 -43.38
CA HIS A 1009 -14.90 9.78 -43.08
C HIS A 1009 -13.50 9.71 -43.68
N VAL A 1010 -12.83 8.55 -43.60
CA VAL A 1010 -11.53 8.31 -44.27
C VAL A 1010 -11.64 8.53 -45.78
N THR A 1011 -12.66 7.96 -46.42
CA THR A 1011 -12.95 8.12 -47.86
C THR A 1011 -13.23 9.59 -48.18
N ARG A 1012 -14.14 10.23 -47.45
CA ARG A 1012 -14.54 11.63 -47.68
C ARG A 1012 -13.38 12.60 -47.54
N LEU A 1013 -12.52 12.41 -46.55
CA LEU A 1013 -11.31 13.22 -46.37
C LEU A 1013 -10.32 12.99 -47.51
N SER A 1014 -10.06 11.72 -47.86
CA SER A 1014 -9.12 11.37 -48.93
C SER A 1014 -9.55 11.96 -50.28
N LEU A 1015 -10.85 11.86 -50.62
CA LEU A 1015 -11.42 12.50 -51.81
C LEU A 1015 -11.29 14.03 -51.77
N TYR A 1016 -11.57 14.66 -50.63
CA TYR A 1016 -11.46 16.11 -50.49
C TYR A 1016 -10.02 16.59 -50.73
N GLN A 1017 -9.02 15.91 -50.15
CA GLN A 1017 -7.61 16.31 -50.30
C GLN A 1017 -7.10 16.04 -51.71
N VAL A 1018 -7.39 14.88 -52.31
CA VAL A 1018 -7.00 14.57 -53.69
C VAL A 1018 -7.64 15.54 -54.70
N LEU A 1019 -8.92 15.89 -54.53
CA LEU A 1019 -9.58 16.88 -55.39
C LEU A 1019 -9.06 18.30 -55.16
N PHE A 1020 -8.67 18.66 -53.94
CA PHE A 1020 -8.07 19.96 -53.64
C PHE A 1020 -6.68 20.10 -54.27
N ALA A 1021 -5.83 19.07 -54.15
CA ALA A 1021 -4.51 19.01 -54.79
C ALA A 1021 -4.57 18.94 -56.32
N ALA A 1022 -5.69 18.50 -56.91
CA ALA A 1022 -5.94 18.50 -58.35
C ALA A 1022 -6.55 19.83 -58.89
N VAL A 1023 -6.82 20.80 -58.01
CA VAL A 1023 -7.40 22.12 -58.33
C VAL A 1023 -6.41 23.27 -58.10
N GLN A 1024 -5.27 23.01 -57.45
CA GLN A 1024 -4.13 23.93 -57.33
C GLN A 1024 -3.15 23.83 -58.51
#